data_AF-A0A841ZND2-F1
#
_entry.id   AF-A0A841ZND2-F1
#
_cell.length_a   1.000
_cell.length_b   1.000
_cell.length_c   1.000
_cell.angle_alpha   90.00
_cell.angle_beta   90.00
_cell.angle_gamma   90.00
#
_symmetry.space_group_name_H-M   'P 1'
#
loop_
_entity.id
_entity.type
_entity.pdbx_description
1 polymer ?
#
loop_
_entity_poly.entity_id
_entity_poly.type
_entity_poly.pdbx_seq_one_letter_code
_entity_poly.pdbx_strand_id
1 'polypeptide(L)'
;MKDGIAKIISGKKGRFTIIAIWIVVALGLQFILPNASTYKEDTAHDLSKSEPSVVAEKVEDHYFKNNGIPLLITWTRNEGLSVSDLEKIQELNASLQNKPIPNQNQLVSLEKVPPQVLLKQLSHDKTSFIQTVIMDEGTSSEKIKIAISELNKRTGDIFQNNPFETNLDSEKKLIARATGPAGISVDASELFKDADVSLLIATVCIVLLILLLIYRSPILALIPLIAVGMAYLIITPILGFLGKEGIITYSSQGLSIMTVLLFGAGTDYCLFLISRYRHFLKIEQDRFKSLRLAFRGVSGAILLSGLTVMCALLLLLAARYGSFHNFAIPFSLAILVMLLSSLSLVPALLGVFGRVSFWPFVPHPSKENKKENRLWDMIGKIAVRHPIIIILFSVVLLGIASFQVTQINYSYDTLSSFPDEMPSKEGFRLIEDHFGAGYLAPLTVIVKNGQSGDQEALQEIEGVKSVSSAEPSSKNKSFVKYSVILNENPYSKEAMDKIPKLKRAIKGGDSQVYISGQTATQFDEHSVSKTDEKIVIPLVIVLISVLLLIYLKSIIAMIYLVLTVLFSYAASLGMGWLILHNFFGVDAISGLIPLYAFIFIVALGEDYNIFMVSSIWKNAYKMPISKAVQEGVHETGGVITSAGVILAATFLVLTTLPIELLVQFGLITALGILVDTFLIRPLLVPALTVLFGKWAFWPSMKRLFKSR
;
A
#
# COMPACT_ATOMS: atom_id res chain seq x y z
N MET A 1 5.44 7.20 37.08
CA MET A 1 4.68 7.64 35.88
C MET A 1 3.28 7.03 35.78
N LYS A 2 3.12 5.69 35.72
CA LYS A 2 1.80 5.00 35.60
C LYS A 2 0.76 5.45 36.64
N ASP A 3 1.17 5.49 37.91
CA ASP A 3 0.86 6.52 38.91
C ASP A 3 -0.20 7.60 38.63
N GLY A 4 0.36 8.73 38.18
CA GLY A 4 -0.29 10.02 38.05
C GLY A 4 -1.10 10.13 36.77
N ILE A 5 -0.62 9.54 35.66
CA ILE A 5 -1.37 9.53 34.39
C ILE A 5 -2.71 8.82 34.58
N ALA A 6 -2.70 7.64 35.22
CA ALA A 6 -3.94 6.91 35.49
C ALA A 6 -4.89 7.68 36.44
N LYS A 7 -4.35 8.47 37.38
CA LYS A 7 -5.14 9.27 38.33
C LYS A 7 -5.74 10.53 37.69
N ILE A 8 -5.01 11.16 36.75
CA ILE A 8 -5.50 12.29 35.95
C ILE A 8 -6.62 11.83 35.02
N ILE A 9 -6.39 10.71 34.31
CA ILE A 9 -7.35 10.10 33.40
C ILE A 9 -8.63 9.65 34.13
N SER A 10 -8.49 8.99 35.28
CA SER A 10 -9.65 8.49 36.05
C SER A 10 -10.29 9.55 36.94
N GLY A 11 -9.77 10.78 36.96
CA GLY A 11 -10.25 11.86 37.83
C GLY A 11 -11.55 12.49 37.34
N LYS A 12 -12.39 13.00 38.26
CA LYS A 12 -13.69 13.65 37.92
C LYS A 12 -13.56 14.79 36.91
N LYS A 13 -12.50 15.61 37.04
CA LYS A 13 -12.22 16.77 36.15
C LYS A 13 -11.26 16.41 35.00
N GLY A 14 -10.23 15.62 35.24
CA GLY A 14 -9.16 15.34 34.28
C GLY A 14 -9.64 14.68 32.97
N ARG A 15 -10.64 13.81 33.01
CA ARG A 15 -11.24 13.22 31.79
C ARG A 15 -11.83 14.25 30.82
N PHE A 16 -12.51 15.28 31.34
CA PHE A 16 -13.09 16.34 30.51
C PHE A 16 -12.00 17.25 29.97
N THR A 17 -10.96 17.52 30.76
CA THR A 17 -9.78 18.26 30.31
C THR A 17 -9.09 17.54 29.15
N ILE A 18 -8.90 16.21 29.23
CA ILE A 18 -8.30 15.44 28.14
C ILE A 18 -9.15 15.52 26.87
N ILE A 19 -10.47 15.31 26.98
CA ILE A 19 -11.37 15.41 25.82
C ILE A 19 -11.32 16.82 25.21
N ALA A 20 -11.36 17.86 26.04
CA ALA A 20 -11.25 19.24 25.58
C ALA A 20 -9.90 19.52 24.88
N ILE A 21 -8.78 19.01 25.41
CA ILE A 21 -7.47 19.13 24.77
C ILE A 21 -7.48 18.48 23.39
N TRP A 22 -7.99 17.24 23.26
CA TRP A 22 -8.07 16.56 21.96
C TRP A 22 -8.93 17.34 20.96
N ILE A 23 -10.08 17.88 21.40
CA ILE A 23 -10.95 18.70 20.54
C ILE A 23 -10.24 19.99 20.10
N VAL A 24 -9.63 20.71 21.05
CA VAL A 24 -8.91 21.96 20.76
C VAL A 24 -7.73 21.74 19.83
N VAL A 25 -6.94 20.66 20.06
CA VAL A 25 -5.81 20.32 19.20
C VAL A 25 -6.28 19.92 17.81
N ALA A 26 -7.29 19.07 17.69
CA ALA A 26 -7.82 18.65 16.38
C ALA A 26 -8.37 19.85 15.59
N LEU A 27 -9.23 20.66 16.21
CA LEU A 27 -9.79 21.85 15.54
C LEU A 27 -8.70 22.88 15.23
N GLY A 28 -7.80 23.14 16.18
CA GLY A 28 -6.70 24.08 16.00
C GLY A 28 -5.80 23.69 14.83
N LEU A 29 -5.41 22.42 14.73
CA LEU A 29 -4.59 21.94 13.61
C LEU A 29 -5.34 22.04 12.28
N GLN A 30 -6.64 21.75 12.23
CA GLN A 30 -7.42 21.88 11.00
C GLN A 30 -7.58 23.31 10.50
N PHE A 31 -7.64 24.29 11.40
CA PHE A 31 -7.73 25.70 11.01
C PHE A 31 -6.36 26.30 10.63
N ILE A 32 -5.27 25.79 11.21
CA ILE A 32 -3.93 26.36 11.04
C ILE A 32 -3.16 25.69 9.89
N LEU A 33 -3.26 24.37 9.76
CA LEU A 33 -2.45 23.58 8.83
C LEU A 33 -3.27 23.10 7.64
N PRO A 34 -2.64 22.94 6.46
CA PRO A 34 -3.33 22.43 5.27
C PRO A 34 -3.68 20.94 5.41
N ASN A 35 -4.66 20.47 4.65
CA ASN A 35 -5.05 19.06 4.62
C ASN A 35 -4.07 18.22 3.78
N ALA A 36 -3.82 16.98 4.19
CA ALA A 36 -3.00 16.01 3.45
C ALA A 36 -3.44 15.84 1.99
N SER A 37 -4.75 15.77 1.73
CA SER A 37 -5.28 15.57 0.37
C SER A 37 -4.88 16.66 -0.64
N THR A 38 -4.45 17.84 -0.17
CA THR A 38 -4.06 18.97 -1.02
C THR A 38 -2.62 18.89 -1.54
N TYR A 39 -1.72 18.20 -0.81
CA TYR A 39 -0.28 18.16 -1.10
C TYR A 39 0.22 16.75 -1.43
N LYS A 40 -0.68 15.89 -1.90
CA LYS A 40 -0.34 14.56 -2.37
C LYS A 40 0.34 14.63 -3.74
N GLU A 41 1.35 13.79 -3.95
CA GLU A 41 2.06 13.66 -5.22
C GLU A 41 1.88 12.24 -5.75
N ASP A 42 0.97 12.08 -6.72
CA ASP A 42 0.70 10.78 -7.36
C ASP A 42 1.68 10.47 -8.51
N THR A 43 2.56 11.42 -8.85
CA THR A 43 3.55 11.31 -9.94
C THR A 43 4.97 11.62 -9.48
N ALA A 44 5.25 11.56 -8.17
CA ALA A 44 6.60 11.79 -7.66
C ALA A 44 7.58 10.75 -8.25
N HIS A 45 8.82 11.17 -8.52
CA HIS A 45 9.86 10.23 -8.91
C HIS A 45 10.19 9.31 -7.72
N ASP A 46 9.77 8.05 -7.79
CA ASP A 46 10.03 7.05 -6.77
C ASP A 46 11.47 6.50 -6.82
N LEU A 47 12.27 6.91 -7.81
CA LEU A 47 13.69 6.54 -7.92
C LEU A 47 14.61 7.64 -7.38
N SER A 48 15.72 7.21 -6.78
CA SER A 48 16.75 8.13 -6.31
C SER A 48 17.39 8.89 -7.48
N LYS A 49 17.82 10.14 -7.24
CA LYS A 49 18.48 11.00 -8.25
C LYS A 49 19.75 10.40 -8.86
N SER A 50 20.29 9.34 -8.26
CA SER A 50 21.48 8.62 -8.69
C SER A 50 21.20 7.36 -9.51
N GLU A 51 19.94 6.92 -9.64
CA GLU A 51 19.64 5.72 -10.43
C GLU A 51 19.94 5.92 -11.93
N PRO A 52 20.40 4.87 -12.63
CA PRO A 52 20.81 4.96 -14.04
C PRO A 52 19.80 5.61 -14.98
N SER A 53 18.52 5.22 -14.89
CA SER A 53 17.41 5.77 -15.68
C SER A 53 17.18 7.25 -15.40
N VAL A 54 17.15 7.66 -14.13
CA VAL A 54 16.98 9.06 -13.72
C VAL A 54 18.17 9.93 -14.15
N VAL A 55 19.39 9.36 -14.11
CA VAL A 55 20.57 10.03 -14.65
C VAL A 55 20.50 10.14 -16.17
N ALA A 56 20.02 9.10 -16.85
CA ALA A 56 19.85 9.10 -18.30
C ALA A 56 18.79 10.13 -18.75
N GLU A 57 17.68 10.23 -18.04
CA GLU A 57 16.62 11.23 -18.25
C GLU A 57 17.19 12.66 -18.13
N LYS A 58 17.95 12.94 -17.07
CA LYS A 58 18.64 14.25 -16.94
C LYS A 58 19.63 14.54 -18.06
N VAL A 59 20.32 13.51 -18.57
CA VAL A 59 21.22 13.65 -19.72
C VAL A 59 20.42 13.93 -20.99
N GLU A 60 19.29 13.24 -21.18
CA GLU A 60 18.34 13.48 -22.26
C GLU A 60 17.84 14.93 -22.24
N ASP A 61 17.32 15.38 -21.10
CA ASP A 61 16.81 16.74 -20.92
C ASP A 61 17.88 17.79 -21.17
N HIS A 62 19.08 17.55 -20.61
CA HIS A 62 20.16 18.51 -20.73
C HIS A 62 20.65 18.65 -22.18
N TYR A 63 20.85 17.55 -22.90
CA TYR A 63 21.51 17.58 -24.22
C TYR A 63 20.56 17.57 -25.41
N PHE A 64 19.34 17.04 -25.27
CA PHE A 64 18.39 16.85 -26.36
C PHE A 64 17.09 17.65 -26.20
N LYS A 65 16.94 18.43 -25.10
CA LYS A 65 15.80 19.32 -24.82
C LYS A 65 14.45 18.65 -25.13
N ASN A 66 13.96 17.84 -24.19
CA ASN A 66 12.60 17.33 -24.25
C ASN A 66 11.89 17.68 -22.94
N ASN A 67 11.46 18.94 -22.83
CA ASN A 67 10.89 19.43 -21.58
C ASN A 67 9.39 19.15 -21.56
N GLY A 68 8.95 18.14 -20.82
CA GLY A 68 7.52 18.03 -20.46
C GLY A 68 6.95 16.62 -20.45
N ILE A 69 5.68 16.54 -20.04
CA ILE A 69 4.94 15.29 -19.86
C ILE A 69 4.14 15.01 -21.15
N PRO A 70 4.41 13.92 -21.88
CA PRO A 70 3.68 13.63 -23.10
C PRO A 70 2.23 13.21 -22.81
N LEU A 71 1.30 13.90 -23.47
CA LEU A 71 -0.10 13.53 -23.64
C LEU A 71 -0.27 12.96 -25.05
N LEU A 72 -0.57 11.66 -25.13
CA LEU A 72 -0.79 10.97 -26.40
C LEU A 72 -2.29 10.94 -26.68
N ILE A 73 -2.68 11.29 -27.90
CA ILE A 73 -4.05 11.21 -28.36
C ILE A 73 -4.09 10.19 -29.49
N THR A 74 -4.84 9.12 -29.27
CA THR A 74 -5.02 8.06 -30.26
C THR A 74 -6.28 8.33 -31.05
N TRP A 75 -6.15 8.43 -32.37
CA TRP A 75 -7.25 8.56 -33.30
C TRP A 75 -7.42 7.25 -34.03
N THR A 76 -8.55 6.56 -33.87
CA THR A 76 -8.77 5.25 -34.46
C THR A 76 -10.11 5.19 -35.19
N ARG A 77 -10.13 4.54 -36.35
CA ARG A 77 -11.34 4.19 -37.09
C ARG A 77 -11.14 2.78 -37.66
N ASN A 78 -11.97 1.82 -37.24
CA ASN A 78 -11.76 0.40 -37.56
C ASN A 78 -11.81 0.09 -39.08
N GLU A 79 -12.60 0.83 -39.85
CA GLU A 79 -12.64 0.72 -41.32
C GLU A 79 -11.44 1.38 -42.04
N GLY A 80 -10.52 2.02 -41.30
CA GLY A 80 -9.37 2.76 -41.82
C GLY A 80 -9.56 4.28 -41.78
N LEU A 81 -8.53 5.03 -41.40
CA LEU A 81 -8.59 6.49 -41.33
C LEU A 81 -8.70 7.12 -42.73
N SER A 82 -9.67 8.02 -42.90
CA SER A 82 -9.86 8.75 -44.15
C SER A 82 -9.01 10.01 -44.20
N VAL A 83 -8.78 10.53 -45.42
CA VAL A 83 -8.11 11.84 -45.61
C VAL A 83 -8.88 12.96 -44.92
N SER A 84 -10.22 12.90 -44.92
CA SER A 84 -11.07 13.89 -44.22
C SER A 84 -10.88 13.85 -42.70
N ASP A 85 -10.60 12.67 -42.12
CA ASP A 85 -10.28 12.58 -40.69
C ASP A 85 -8.95 13.28 -40.39
N LEU A 86 -7.93 13.04 -41.23
CA LEU A 86 -6.61 13.67 -41.09
C LEU A 86 -6.68 15.19 -41.25
N GLU A 87 -7.48 15.69 -42.20
CA GLU A 87 -7.69 17.14 -42.38
C GLU A 87 -8.31 17.79 -41.14
N LYS A 88 -9.30 17.13 -40.50
CA LYS A 88 -9.91 17.62 -39.26
C LYS A 88 -8.95 17.53 -38.07
N ILE A 89 -8.11 16.49 -38.00
CA ILE A 89 -7.05 16.39 -36.99
C ILE A 89 -6.02 17.53 -37.18
N GLN A 90 -5.71 17.90 -38.43
CA GLN A 90 -4.87 19.07 -38.73
C GLN A 90 -5.54 20.38 -38.35
N GLU A 91 -6.85 20.53 -38.58
CA GLU A 91 -7.63 21.70 -38.13
C GLU A 91 -7.60 21.84 -36.61
N LEU A 92 -7.76 20.73 -35.88
CA LEU A 92 -7.61 20.71 -34.43
C LEU A 92 -6.18 21.07 -34.01
N ASN A 93 -5.15 20.51 -34.67
CA ASN A 93 -3.75 20.83 -34.41
C ASN A 93 -3.47 22.34 -34.60
N ALA A 94 -4.01 22.95 -35.65
CA ALA A 94 -3.93 24.39 -35.92
C ALA A 94 -4.62 25.22 -34.83
N SER A 95 -5.80 24.78 -34.38
CA SER A 95 -6.52 25.41 -33.26
C SER A 95 -5.72 25.37 -31.96
N LEU A 96 -5.05 24.24 -31.66
CA LEU A 96 -4.18 24.08 -30.50
C LEU A 96 -2.88 24.89 -30.61
N GLN A 97 -2.37 25.11 -31.83
CA GLN A 97 -1.20 25.93 -32.06
C GLN A 97 -1.50 27.43 -31.89
N ASN A 98 -2.65 27.89 -32.38
CA ASN A 98 -3.10 29.29 -32.26
C ASN A 98 -3.54 29.65 -30.84
N LYS A 99 -4.25 28.73 -30.17
CA LYS A 99 -4.72 28.91 -28.80
C LYS A 99 -4.37 27.65 -27.97
N PRO A 100 -3.17 27.60 -27.36
CA PRO A 100 -2.74 26.47 -26.55
C PRO A 100 -3.75 26.10 -25.46
N ILE A 101 -3.87 24.80 -25.16
CA ILE A 101 -4.58 24.35 -23.94
C ILE A 101 -3.76 24.68 -22.69
N PRO A 102 -4.38 24.75 -21.49
CA PRO A 102 -3.65 25.03 -20.26
C PRO A 102 -2.43 24.12 -20.10
N ASN A 103 -1.28 24.70 -19.75
CA ASN A 103 -0.02 23.99 -19.52
C ASN A 103 0.51 23.20 -20.73
N GLN A 104 0.13 23.58 -21.96
CA GLN A 104 0.75 23.06 -23.18
C GLN A 104 2.12 23.72 -23.40
N ASN A 105 3.20 22.93 -23.41
CA ASN A 105 4.55 23.39 -23.70
C ASN A 105 4.87 23.35 -25.20
N GLN A 106 4.71 22.18 -25.82
CA GLN A 106 5.07 21.94 -27.21
C GLN A 106 4.00 21.12 -27.92
N LEU A 107 3.80 21.44 -29.20
CA LEU A 107 2.92 20.70 -30.11
C LEU A 107 3.71 20.39 -31.39
N VAL A 108 3.64 19.15 -31.86
CA VAL A 108 4.16 18.80 -33.18
C VAL A 108 3.23 19.42 -34.22
N SER A 109 3.74 20.38 -35.00
CA SER A 109 2.96 21.09 -36.01
C SER A 109 2.65 20.17 -37.19
N LEU A 110 1.36 19.91 -37.41
CA LEU A 110 0.88 19.08 -38.52
C LEU A 110 0.41 19.91 -39.72
N GLU A 111 0.27 21.23 -39.59
CA GLU A 111 -0.30 22.12 -40.62
C GLU A 111 0.42 22.06 -41.96
N LYS A 112 1.75 21.94 -41.93
CA LYS A 112 2.60 21.97 -43.14
C LYS A 112 2.85 20.59 -43.73
N VAL A 113 2.36 19.54 -43.07
CA VAL A 113 2.58 18.16 -43.51
C VAL A 113 1.44 17.78 -44.45
N PRO A 114 1.70 17.42 -45.72
CA PRO A 114 0.63 16.97 -46.61
C PRO A 114 -0.09 15.74 -46.02
N PRO A 115 -1.43 15.61 -46.12
CA PRO A 115 -2.16 14.45 -45.61
C PRO A 115 -1.61 13.12 -46.15
N GLN A 116 -1.08 13.12 -47.37
CA GLN A 116 -0.43 11.98 -48.02
C GLN A 116 0.84 11.51 -47.30
N VAL A 117 1.53 12.40 -46.58
CA VAL A 117 2.69 12.08 -45.74
C VAL A 117 2.24 11.55 -44.39
N LEU A 118 1.14 12.09 -43.83
CA LEU A 118 0.52 11.57 -42.60
C LEU A 118 0.01 10.13 -42.78
N LEU A 119 -0.45 9.76 -43.98
CA LEU A 119 -0.80 8.36 -44.31
C LEU A 119 0.35 7.37 -44.09
N LYS A 120 1.62 7.82 -44.16
CA LYS A 120 2.79 6.99 -43.87
C LYS A 120 3.13 6.89 -42.38
N GLN A 121 2.52 7.73 -41.55
CA GLN A 121 2.66 7.73 -40.09
C GLN A 121 1.49 7.02 -39.39
N LEU A 122 0.52 6.52 -40.15
CA LEU A 122 -0.54 5.66 -39.63
C LEU A 122 0.04 4.33 -39.14
N SER A 123 -0.77 3.63 -38.34
CA SER A 123 -0.54 2.23 -37.96
C SER A 123 -0.34 1.32 -39.18
N HIS A 124 0.20 0.11 -38.95
CA HIS A 124 0.48 -0.85 -40.02
C HIS A 124 -0.78 -1.23 -40.82
N ASP A 125 -1.93 -1.23 -40.16
CA ASP A 125 -3.26 -1.48 -40.73
C ASP A 125 -3.99 -0.22 -41.23
N LYS A 126 -3.37 0.97 -41.11
CA LYS A 126 -3.91 2.29 -41.53
C LYS A 126 -5.19 2.73 -40.81
N THR A 127 -5.49 2.14 -39.65
CA THR A 127 -6.70 2.44 -38.87
C THR A 127 -6.47 3.47 -37.77
N SER A 128 -5.22 3.71 -37.37
CA SER A 128 -4.89 4.56 -36.23
C SER A 128 -3.79 5.58 -36.51
N PHE A 129 -3.88 6.72 -35.82
CA PHE A 129 -2.91 7.82 -35.83
C PHE A 129 -2.67 8.31 -34.40
N ILE A 130 -1.42 8.62 -34.06
CA ILE A 130 -1.04 9.14 -32.74
C ILE A 130 -0.64 10.60 -32.88
N GLN A 131 -1.31 11.45 -32.12
CA GLN A 131 -0.94 12.86 -31.96
C GLN A 131 -0.35 13.08 -30.57
N THR A 132 0.81 13.73 -30.50
CA THR A 132 1.48 14.02 -29.23
C THR A 132 1.39 15.50 -28.89
N VAL A 133 0.94 15.80 -27.66
CA VAL A 133 0.98 17.13 -27.05
C VAL A 133 1.90 17.06 -25.84
N ILE A 134 2.90 17.93 -25.73
CA ILE A 134 3.81 17.95 -24.59
C ILE A 134 3.30 18.99 -23.58
N MET A 135 3.01 18.53 -22.37
CA MET A 135 2.57 19.37 -21.26
C MET A 135 3.77 19.92 -20.48
N ASP A 136 3.63 21.06 -19.80
CA ASP A 136 4.68 21.62 -18.96
C ASP A 136 5.12 20.61 -17.88
N GLU A 137 6.42 20.60 -17.59
CA GLU A 137 7.00 19.79 -16.52
C GLU A 137 6.41 20.19 -15.14
N GLY A 138 6.13 19.20 -14.29
CA GLY A 138 5.53 19.43 -12.96
C GLY A 138 4.07 19.89 -12.99
N THR A 139 3.37 19.79 -14.13
CA THR A 139 1.93 20.08 -14.20
C THR A 139 1.15 19.06 -13.37
N SER A 140 0.31 19.53 -12.44
CA SER A 140 -0.53 18.65 -11.64
C SER A 140 -1.62 17.96 -12.47
N SER A 141 -2.00 16.75 -12.07
CA SER A 141 -3.07 15.96 -12.71
C SER A 141 -4.39 16.75 -12.84
N GLU A 142 -4.75 17.60 -11.86
CA GLU A 142 -5.95 18.45 -11.96
C GLU A 142 -5.86 19.47 -13.12
N LYS A 143 -4.69 20.06 -13.37
CA LYS A 143 -4.50 20.98 -14.50
C LYS A 143 -4.50 20.23 -15.84
N ILE A 144 -3.90 19.04 -15.88
CA ILE A 144 -3.95 18.17 -17.07
C ILE A 144 -5.39 17.76 -17.36
N LYS A 145 -6.20 17.45 -16.35
CA LYS A 145 -7.64 17.15 -16.52
C LYS A 145 -8.41 18.30 -17.16
N ILE A 146 -8.15 19.53 -16.72
CA ILE A 146 -8.72 20.72 -17.34
C ILE A 146 -8.27 20.84 -18.80
N ALA A 147 -7.00 20.56 -19.09
CA ALA A 147 -6.46 20.59 -20.46
C ALA A 147 -7.10 19.53 -21.37
N ILE A 148 -7.26 18.29 -20.89
CA ILE A 148 -7.96 17.21 -21.61
C ILE A 148 -9.44 17.57 -21.81
N SER A 149 -10.09 18.21 -20.83
CA SER A 149 -11.50 18.61 -20.94
C SER A 149 -11.69 19.72 -21.98
N GLU A 150 -10.79 20.69 -22.04
CA GLU A 150 -10.78 21.72 -23.08
C GLU A 150 -10.47 21.13 -24.47
N LEU A 151 -9.54 20.17 -24.55
CA LEU A 151 -9.23 19.43 -25.77
C LEU A 151 -10.45 18.64 -26.27
N ASN A 152 -11.13 17.92 -25.38
CA ASN A 152 -12.36 17.19 -25.67
C ASN A 152 -13.44 18.14 -26.20
N LYS A 153 -13.68 19.26 -25.52
CA LYS A 153 -14.66 20.27 -25.94
C LYS A 153 -14.38 20.82 -27.35
N ARG A 154 -13.14 21.21 -27.63
CA ARG A 154 -12.74 21.71 -28.96
C ARG A 154 -12.85 20.65 -30.05
N THR A 155 -12.59 19.39 -29.69
CA THR A 155 -12.81 18.28 -30.61
C THR A 155 -14.30 18.14 -30.92
N GLY A 156 -15.19 18.26 -29.93
CA GLY A 156 -16.64 18.29 -30.14
C GLY A 156 -17.12 19.46 -31.02
N ASP A 157 -16.43 20.60 -31.01
CA ASP A 157 -16.77 21.75 -31.87
C ASP A 157 -16.39 21.52 -33.35
N ILE A 158 -15.28 20.82 -33.60
CA ILE A 158 -14.75 20.54 -34.96
C ILE A 158 -15.42 19.31 -35.59
N PHE A 159 -15.70 18.28 -34.78
CA PHE A 159 -16.26 17.01 -35.25
C PHE A 159 -17.76 16.95 -34.98
N GLN A 160 -18.59 16.65 -36.00
CA GLN A 160 -20.05 16.52 -35.87
C GLN A 160 -20.51 15.53 -34.80
N ASN A 161 -19.72 14.46 -34.58
CA ASN A 161 -19.87 13.53 -33.47
C ASN A 161 -18.56 13.53 -32.69
N ASN A 162 -18.62 13.74 -31.37
CA ASN A 162 -17.42 13.83 -30.55
C ASN A 162 -16.67 12.48 -30.49
N PRO A 163 -15.44 12.38 -31.04
CA PRO A 163 -14.67 11.14 -31.05
C PRO A 163 -14.28 10.66 -29.64
N PHE A 164 -14.14 11.57 -28.66
CA PHE A 164 -13.82 11.21 -27.28
C PHE A 164 -14.97 10.53 -26.54
N GLU A 165 -16.21 10.74 -26.98
CA GLU A 165 -17.42 10.13 -26.39
C GLU A 165 -17.90 8.90 -27.17
N THR A 166 -17.21 8.54 -28.25
CA THR A 166 -17.57 7.40 -29.10
C THR A 166 -17.13 6.09 -28.45
N ASN A 167 -18.03 5.09 -28.42
CA ASN A 167 -17.75 3.74 -27.94
C ASN A 167 -16.79 3.00 -28.90
N LEU A 168 -15.85 2.24 -28.34
CA LEU A 168 -14.85 1.42 -29.05
C LEU A 168 -15.45 0.47 -30.10
N ASP A 169 -16.65 -0.06 -29.85
CA ASP A 169 -17.32 -0.99 -30.77
C ASP A 169 -17.84 -0.34 -32.06
N SER A 170 -17.75 0.98 -32.19
CA SER A 170 -18.27 1.71 -33.34
C SER A 170 -17.38 1.57 -34.57
N GLU A 171 -17.68 0.61 -35.45
CA GLU A 171 -16.87 0.36 -36.67
C GLU A 171 -16.72 1.58 -37.60
N LYS A 172 -17.77 2.41 -37.70
CA LYS A 172 -17.88 3.51 -38.69
C LYS A 172 -17.54 4.89 -38.14
N LYS A 173 -17.23 5.02 -36.86
CA LYS A 173 -17.00 6.32 -36.22
C LYS A 173 -15.54 6.48 -35.85
N LEU A 174 -15.08 7.73 -35.85
CA LEU A 174 -13.76 8.07 -35.34
C LEU A 174 -13.80 8.02 -33.82
N ILE A 175 -12.83 7.35 -33.22
CA ILE A 175 -12.66 7.22 -31.78
C ILE A 175 -11.39 8.00 -31.40
N ALA A 176 -11.47 8.79 -30.33
CA ALA A 176 -10.32 9.45 -29.73
C ALA A 176 -10.15 9.06 -28.26
N ARG A 177 -8.92 8.78 -27.83
CA ARG A 177 -8.58 8.55 -26.41
C ARG A 177 -7.30 9.28 -26.04
N ALA A 178 -7.32 9.87 -24.85
CA ALA A 178 -6.17 10.55 -24.26
C ALA A 178 -5.44 9.56 -23.34
N THR A 179 -4.18 9.31 -23.62
CA THR A 179 -3.31 8.35 -22.91
C THR A 179 -1.90 8.93 -22.77
N GLY A 180 -0.91 8.06 -22.49
CA GLY A 180 0.44 8.44 -22.13
C GLY A 180 0.53 8.92 -20.67
N PRO A 181 1.74 9.28 -20.20
CA PRO A 181 1.98 9.69 -18.82
C PRO A 181 1.01 10.75 -18.30
N ALA A 182 0.65 11.74 -19.12
CA ALA A 182 -0.31 12.78 -18.75
C ALA A 182 -1.73 12.22 -18.55
N GLY A 183 -2.26 11.46 -19.52
CA GLY A 183 -3.61 10.87 -19.45
C GLY A 183 -3.74 9.86 -18.31
N ILE A 184 -2.75 8.98 -18.14
CA ILE A 184 -2.72 7.98 -17.06
C ILE A 184 -2.71 8.68 -15.68
N SER A 185 -1.99 9.80 -15.53
CA SER A 185 -1.97 10.55 -14.27
C SER A 185 -3.32 11.18 -13.89
N VAL A 186 -4.13 11.54 -14.89
CA VAL A 186 -5.48 12.09 -14.68
C VAL A 186 -6.42 10.99 -14.20
N ASP A 187 -6.44 9.86 -14.91
CA ASP A 187 -7.28 8.71 -14.56
C ASP A 187 -6.90 8.15 -13.17
N ALA A 188 -5.60 8.08 -12.87
CA ALA A 188 -5.10 7.72 -11.54
C ALA A 188 -5.68 8.65 -10.46
N SER A 189 -5.53 9.97 -10.62
CA SER A 189 -6.00 10.96 -9.66
C SER A 189 -7.52 10.93 -9.44
N GLU A 190 -8.29 10.70 -10.50
CA GLU A 190 -9.75 10.61 -10.46
C GLU A 190 -10.24 9.38 -9.70
N LEU A 191 -9.65 8.20 -9.98
CA LEU A 191 -9.95 6.97 -9.25
C LEU A 191 -9.82 7.13 -7.74
N PHE A 192 -8.74 7.77 -7.29
CA PHE A 192 -8.48 7.92 -5.88
C PHE A 192 -9.37 8.99 -5.23
N LYS A 193 -9.74 10.06 -5.95
CA LYS A 193 -10.56 11.15 -5.40
C LYS A 193 -11.97 10.69 -5.03
N ASP A 194 -12.60 9.89 -5.89
CA ASP A 194 -13.94 9.34 -5.62
C ASP A 194 -13.88 8.18 -4.61
N ALA A 195 -12.76 7.46 -4.56
CA ALA A 195 -12.53 6.37 -3.64
C ALA A 195 -12.35 6.82 -2.17
N ASP A 196 -11.69 7.94 -1.89
CA ASP A 196 -11.29 8.31 -0.53
C ASP A 196 -12.48 8.45 0.44
N VAL A 197 -13.56 9.13 0.03
CA VAL A 197 -14.76 9.31 0.87
C VAL A 197 -15.54 8.00 0.98
N SER A 198 -15.70 7.28 -0.13
CA SER A 198 -16.40 5.99 -0.16
C SER A 198 -15.71 4.96 0.74
N LEU A 199 -14.39 4.88 0.67
CA LEU A 199 -13.54 4.01 1.49
C LEU A 199 -13.69 4.34 2.97
N LEU A 200 -13.64 5.63 3.33
CA LEU A 200 -13.77 6.06 4.72
C LEU A 200 -15.14 5.67 5.28
N ILE A 201 -16.22 5.92 4.54
CA ILE A 201 -17.59 5.55 4.96
C ILE A 201 -17.71 4.02 5.07
N ALA A 202 -17.26 3.28 4.07
CA ALA A 202 -17.31 1.82 4.06
C ALA A 202 -16.53 1.22 5.24
N THR A 203 -15.32 1.75 5.51
CA THR A 203 -14.47 1.34 6.64
C THR A 203 -15.15 1.63 7.98
N VAL A 204 -15.70 2.84 8.15
CA VAL A 204 -16.44 3.20 9.36
C VAL A 204 -17.65 2.29 9.57
N CYS A 205 -18.43 2.04 8.51
CA CYS A 205 -19.63 1.21 8.56
C CYS A 205 -19.31 -0.24 8.90
N ILE A 206 -18.30 -0.85 8.27
CA ILE A 206 -17.94 -2.25 8.55
C ILE A 206 -17.39 -2.41 9.97
N VAL A 207 -16.53 -1.48 10.42
CA VAL A 207 -16.00 -1.48 11.77
C VAL A 207 -17.12 -1.32 12.79
N LEU A 208 -18.04 -0.37 12.56
CA LEU A 208 -19.20 -0.16 13.42
C LEU A 208 -20.07 -1.42 13.50
N LEU A 209 -20.38 -2.05 12.37
CA LEU A 209 -21.18 -3.27 12.30
C LEU A 209 -20.53 -4.41 13.09
N ILE A 210 -19.25 -4.64 12.90
CA ILE A 210 -18.52 -5.71 13.59
C ILE A 210 -18.42 -5.41 15.09
N LEU A 211 -18.13 -4.16 15.48
CA LEU A 211 -18.11 -3.76 16.89
C LEU A 211 -19.49 -3.94 17.56
N LEU A 212 -20.58 -3.58 16.86
CA LEU A 212 -21.94 -3.81 17.32
C LEU A 212 -22.23 -5.31 17.49
N LEU A 213 -21.77 -6.16 16.55
CA LEU A 213 -21.96 -7.61 16.62
C LEU A 213 -21.19 -8.24 17.79
N ILE A 214 -19.93 -7.84 17.98
CA ILE A 214 -19.04 -8.39 19.00
C ILE A 214 -19.48 -7.96 20.40
N TYR A 215 -19.73 -6.66 20.60
CA TYR A 215 -20.01 -6.12 21.94
C TYR A 215 -21.48 -6.00 22.27
N ARG A 216 -22.36 -6.02 21.27
CA ARG A 216 -23.81 -5.82 21.42
C ARG A 216 -24.14 -4.53 22.19
N SER A 217 -23.31 -3.51 22.03
CA SER A 217 -23.43 -2.23 22.74
C SER A 217 -23.11 -1.06 21.81
N PRO A 218 -24.10 -0.22 21.45
CA PRO A 218 -23.89 0.91 20.54
C PRO A 218 -22.91 1.96 21.07
N ILE A 219 -23.00 2.28 22.36
CA ILE A 219 -22.12 3.28 22.99
C ILE A 219 -20.67 2.77 22.96
N LEU A 220 -20.45 1.49 23.25
CA LEU A 220 -19.11 0.90 23.22
C LEU A 220 -18.51 0.89 21.82
N ALA A 221 -19.33 0.66 20.79
CA ALA A 221 -18.88 0.67 19.41
C ALA A 221 -18.46 2.08 18.92
N LEU A 222 -19.13 3.12 19.42
CA LEU A 222 -18.80 4.51 19.08
C LEU A 222 -17.51 5.02 19.74
N ILE A 223 -17.13 4.51 20.91
CA ILE A 223 -15.94 5.01 21.63
C ILE A 223 -14.64 4.83 20.83
N PRO A 224 -14.30 3.64 20.33
CA PRO A 224 -13.14 3.47 19.44
C PRO A 224 -13.24 4.32 18.19
N LEU A 225 -14.43 4.40 17.58
CA LEU A 225 -14.64 5.14 16.33
C LEU A 225 -14.40 6.66 16.50
N ILE A 226 -14.87 7.24 17.60
CA ILE A 226 -14.58 8.64 17.95
C ILE A 226 -13.09 8.83 18.19
N ALA A 227 -12.43 7.90 18.89
CA ALA A 227 -11.01 8.02 19.19
C ALA A 227 -10.13 7.96 17.95
N VAL A 228 -10.46 7.06 17.01
CA VAL A 228 -9.82 6.93 15.70
C VAL A 228 -10.13 8.15 14.84
N GLY A 229 -11.38 8.60 14.79
CA GLY A 229 -11.79 9.79 14.05
C GLY A 229 -11.03 11.04 14.52
N MET A 230 -10.92 11.26 15.84
CA MET A 230 -10.12 12.35 16.40
C MET A 230 -8.63 12.24 16.05
N ALA A 231 -8.07 11.03 16.03
CA ALA A 231 -6.72 10.81 15.56
C ALA A 231 -6.57 11.19 14.08
N TYR A 232 -7.51 10.77 13.23
CA TYR A 232 -7.53 11.13 11.80
C TYR A 232 -7.55 12.65 11.59
N LEU A 233 -8.39 13.38 12.33
CA LEU A 233 -8.46 14.86 12.25
C LEU A 233 -7.15 15.56 12.65
N ILE A 234 -6.28 14.90 13.41
CA ILE A 234 -4.96 15.42 13.81
C ILE A 234 -3.86 14.98 12.84
N ILE A 235 -3.95 13.76 12.31
CA ILE A 235 -2.95 13.22 11.39
C ILE A 235 -2.98 13.97 10.06
N THR A 236 -4.17 14.21 9.48
CA THR A 236 -4.27 14.80 8.15
C THR A 236 -3.68 16.21 8.04
N PRO A 237 -3.82 17.13 9.01
CA PRO A 237 -3.20 18.45 8.90
C PRO A 237 -1.69 18.41 9.14
N ILE A 238 -1.20 17.50 9.98
CA ILE A 238 0.24 17.31 10.20
C ILE A 238 0.90 16.82 8.91
N LEU A 239 0.31 15.83 8.23
CA LEU A 239 0.81 15.35 6.95
C LEU A 239 0.72 16.41 5.86
N GLY A 240 -0.38 17.18 5.81
CA GLY A 240 -0.50 18.31 4.89
C GLY A 240 0.61 19.34 5.09
N PHE A 241 0.94 19.67 6.33
CA PHE A 241 2.06 20.57 6.64
C PHE A 241 3.42 19.99 6.21
N LEU A 242 3.70 18.74 6.53
CA LEU A 242 4.96 18.09 6.13
C LEU A 242 5.11 17.98 4.60
N GLY A 243 3.99 17.75 3.89
CA GLY A 243 3.95 17.74 2.42
C GLY A 243 4.16 19.14 1.84
N LYS A 244 3.49 20.17 2.39
CA LYS A 244 3.67 21.57 1.97
C LYS A 244 5.12 22.04 2.10
N GLU A 245 5.80 21.68 3.17
CA GLU A 245 7.21 22.04 3.39
C GLU A 245 8.19 21.17 2.57
N GLY A 246 7.70 20.19 1.81
CA GLY A 246 8.52 19.27 1.02
C GLY A 246 9.41 18.36 1.87
N ILE A 247 9.06 18.15 3.15
CA ILE A 247 9.81 17.26 4.05
C ILE A 247 9.53 15.81 3.70
N ILE A 248 8.29 15.50 3.30
CA ILE A 248 7.84 14.17 2.94
C ILE A 248 7.00 14.23 1.66
N THR A 249 7.06 13.17 0.88
CA THR A 249 6.14 12.89 -0.22
C THR A 249 5.18 11.79 0.21
N TYR A 250 3.95 11.83 -0.30
CA TYR A 250 2.98 10.75 -0.14
C TYR A 250 1.96 10.79 -1.28
N SER A 251 1.50 9.61 -1.67
CA SER A 251 0.49 9.43 -2.71
C SER A 251 -0.90 9.26 -2.13
N SER A 252 -1.92 9.40 -2.98
CA SER A 252 -3.30 9.06 -2.67
C SER A 252 -3.42 7.63 -2.14
N GLN A 253 -2.75 6.68 -2.79
CA GLN A 253 -2.70 5.29 -2.40
C GLN A 253 -2.23 5.12 -0.94
N GLY A 254 -1.17 5.85 -0.55
CA GLY A 254 -0.68 5.85 0.82
C GLY A 254 -1.74 6.31 1.80
N LEU A 255 -2.43 7.43 1.52
CA LEU A 255 -3.48 7.95 2.41
C LEU A 255 -4.67 7.00 2.55
N SER A 256 -5.07 6.31 1.47
CA SER A 256 -6.15 5.32 1.52
C SER A 256 -5.78 4.12 2.41
N ILE A 257 -4.58 3.56 2.23
CA ILE A 257 -4.07 2.45 3.06
C ILE A 257 -3.90 2.89 4.52
N MET A 258 -3.35 4.09 4.76
CA MET A 258 -3.20 4.68 6.09
C MET A 258 -4.55 4.76 6.81
N THR A 259 -5.59 5.19 6.11
CA THR A 259 -6.93 5.33 6.68
C THR A 259 -7.46 3.99 7.13
N VAL A 260 -7.38 2.96 6.27
CA VAL A 260 -7.77 1.59 6.63
C VAL A 260 -6.98 1.04 7.82
N LEU A 261 -5.65 1.20 7.80
CA LEU A 261 -4.78 0.83 8.91
C LEU A 261 -5.18 1.52 10.21
N LEU A 262 -5.46 2.83 10.16
CA LEU A 262 -5.81 3.63 11.32
C LEU A 262 -7.12 3.17 11.97
N PHE A 263 -8.14 2.84 11.18
CA PHE A 263 -9.40 2.29 11.69
C PHE A 263 -9.25 0.85 12.18
N GLY A 264 -8.55 -0.01 11.45
CA GLY A 264 -8.30 -1.38 11.86
C GLY A 264 -7.46 -1.48 13.13
N ALA A 265 -6.20 -1.07 13.06
CA ALA A 265 -5.25 -1.19 14.17
C ALA A 265 -5.61 -0.26 15.33
N GLY A 266 -6.20 0.92 15.06
CA GLY A 266 -6.62 1.83 16.10
C GLY A 266 -7.79 1.32 16.94
N THR A 267 -8.76 0.65 16.32
CA THR A 267 -9.85 0.05 17.10
C THR A 267 -9.36 -1.09 17.98
N ASP A 268 -8.42 -1.90 17.51
CA ASP A 268 -7.82 -2.98 18.28
C ASP A 268 -7.22 -2.52 19.62
N TYR A 269 -6.37 -1.49 19.62
CA TYR A 269 -5.80 -0.95 20.87
C TYR A 269 -6.88 -0.54 21.89
N CYS A 270 -8.03 -0.06 21.39
CA CYS A 270 -9.17 0.27 22.23
C CYS A 270 -9.82 -0.98 22.83
N LEU A 271 -9.93 -2.08 22.07
CA LEU A 271 -10.59 -3.31 22.49
C LEU A 271 -9.90 -3.97 23.66
N PHE A 272 -8.57 -3.98 23.70
CA PHE A 272 -7.81 -4.52 24.82
C PHE A 272 -8.11 -3.78 26.12
N LEU A 273 -8.14 -2.45 26.08
CA LEU A 273 -8.47 -1.65 27.25
C LEU A 273 -9.94 -1.85 27.66
N ILE A 274 -10.86 -1.86 26.69
CA ILE A 274 -12.30 -2.06 26.90
C ILE A 274 -12.57 -3.43 27.53
N SER A 275 -11.96 -4.49 27.00
CA SER A 275 -12.12 -5.86 27.51
C SER A 275 -11.62 -5.95 28.95
N ARG A 276 -10.44 -5.38 29.24
CA ARG A 276 -9.92 -5.36 30.61
C ARG A 276 -10.78 -4.52 31.55
N TYR A 277 -11.32 -3.40 31.08
CA TYR A 277 -12.23 -2.58 31.86
C TYR A 277 -13.52 -3.34 32.19
N ARG A 278 -14.10 -4.05 31.21
CA ARG A 278 -15.26 -4.92 31.40
C ARG A 278 -15.00 -5.99 32.45
N HIS A 279 -13.83 -6.61 32.43
CA HIS A 279 -13.43 -7.60 33.43
C HIS A 279 -13.41 -7.01 34.84
N PHE A 280 -12.76 -5.86 35.06
CA PHE A 280 -12.70 -5.25 36.38
C PHE A 280 -14.05 -4.71 36.88
N LEU A 281 -14.96 -4.29 35.98
CA LEU A 281 -16.32 -3.88 36.37
C LEU A 281 -17.17 -5.00 36.97
N LYS A 282 -16.82 -6.28 36.73
CA LYS A 282 -17.45 -7.47 37.35
C LYS A 282 -16.87 -7.80 38.73
N ILE A 283 -15.75 -7.19 39.11
CA ILE A 283 -15.06 -7.47 40.37
C ILE A 283 -15.22 -6.28 41.32
N GLU A 284 -15.06 -5.07 40.80
CA GLU A 284 -15.01 -3.83 41.57
C GLU A 284 -16.31 -3.03 41.40
N GLN A 285 -16.82 -2.47 42.50
CA GLN A 285 -18.02 -1.62 42.48
C GLN A 285 -17.73 -0.22 41.90
N ASP A 286 -16.59 0.37 42.25
CA ASP A 286 -16.22 1.68 41.75
C ASP A 286 -15.71 1.61 40.30
N ARG A 287 -16.44 2.28 39.40
CA ARG A 287 -16.12 2.37 37.98
C ARG A 287 -14.77 3.05 37.72
N PHE A 288 -14.34 3.99 38.57
CA PHE A 288 -13.09 4.73 38.40
C PHE A 288 -11.89 3.90 38.86
N LYS A 289 -12.03 3.23 40.01
CA LYS A 289 -11.05 2.22 40.47
C LYS A 289 -10.89 1.10 39.43
N SER A 290 -12.00 0.62 38.87
CA SER A 290 -12.00 -0.40 37.81
C SER A 290 -11.21 0.06 36.58
N LEU A 291 -11.43 1.30 36.12
CA LEU A 291 -10.74 1.86 34.97
C LEU A 291 -9.24 2.03 35.23
N ARG A 292 -8.87 2.48 36.44
CA ARG A 292 -7.47 2.62 36.85
C ARG A 292 -6.75 1.28 36.90
N LEU A 293 -7.40 0.24 37.40
CA LEU A 293 -6.85 -1.13 37.43
C LEU A 293 -6.69 -1.69 36.01
N ALA A 294 -7.70 -1.49 35.15
CA ALA A 294 -7.64 -1.88 33.74
C ALA A 294 -6.48 -1.20 33.02
N PHE A 295 -6.40 0.13 33.10
CA PHE A 295 -5.35 0.91 32.45
C PHE A 295 -3.95 0.50 32.93
N ARG A 296 -3.74 0.31 34.23
CA ARG A 296 -2.44 -0.13 34.76
C ARG A 296 -2.05 -1.53 34.29
N GLY A 297 -3.03 -2.40 34.07
CA GLY A 297 -2.81 -3.76 33.60
C GLY A 297 -2.43 -3.86 32.12
N VAL A 298 -2.89 -2.94 31.27
CA VAL A 298 -2.80 -3.10 29.80
C VAL A 298 -1.96 -2.00 29.13
N SER A 299 -1.88 -0.79 29.70
CA SER A 299 -1.17 0.36 29.09
C SER A 299 0.27 0.07 28.68
N GLY A 300 1.01 -0.72 29.47
CA GLY A 300 2.38 -1.09 29.15
C GLY A 300 2.50 -2.02 27.93
N ALA A 301 1.51 -2.91 27.76
CA ALA A 301 1.48 -3.82 26.62
C ALA A 301 1.02 -3.10 25.35
N ILE A 302 -0.02 -2.24 25.44
CA ILE A 302 -0.46 -1.38 24.32
C ILE A 302 0.69 -0.46 23.85
N LEU A 303 1.41 0.19 24.78
CA LEU A 303 2.54 1.04 24.43
C LEU A 303 3.64 0.27 23.68
N LEU A 304 3.99 -0.92 24.16
CA LEU A 304 5.02 -1.74 23.53
C LEU A 304 4.60 -2.23 22.14
N SER A 305 3.36 -2.70 22.00
CA SER A 305 2.78 -3.14 20.74
C SER A 305 2.75 -1.99 19.71
N GLY A 306 2.17 -0.83 20.07
CA GLY A 306 2.11 0.32 19.17
C GLY A 306 3.47 0.88 18.78
N LEU A 307 4.44 0.92 19.72
CA LEU A 307 5.82 1.32 19.39
C LEU A 307 6.52 0.32 18.47
N THR A 308 6.23 -0.98 18.60
CA THR A 308 6.79 -2.01 17.72
C THR A 308 6.32 -1.81 16.29
N VAL A 309 5.01 -1.61 16.11
CA VAL A 309 4.41 -1.34 14.79
C VAL A 309 4.96 -0.04 14.21
N MET A 310 5.01 1.04 15.01
CA MET A 310 5.58 2.32 14.60
C MET A 310 7.03 2.19 14.15
N CYS A 311 7.88 1.52 14.95
CA CYS A 311 9.28 1.29 14.61
C CYS A 311 9.41 0.46 13.33
N ALA A 312 8.63 -0.63 13.17
CA ALA A 312 8.67 -1.48 11.98
C ALA A 312 8.29 -0.70 10.72
N LEU A 313 7.28 0.17 10.79
CA LEU A 313 6.89 1.04 9.68
C LEU A 313 7.97 2.09 9.36
N LEU A 314 8.65 2.64 10.37
CA LEU A 314 9.79 3.56 10.14
C LEU A 314 10.98 2.89 9.46
N LEU A 315 11.14 1.56 9.57
CA LEU A 315 12.20 0.84 8.86
C LEU A 315 12.04 0.85 7.34
N LEU A 316 10.84 1.18 6.84
CA LEU A 316 10.65 1.47 5.41
C LEU A 316 11.51 2.64 4.93
N LEU A 317 11.94 3.56 5.81
CA LEU A 317 12.90 4.63 5.46
C LEU A 317 14.31 4.13 5.14
N ALA A 318 14.60 2.84 5.40
CA ALA A 318 15.85 2.22 4.96
C ALA A 318 15.79 1.77 3.49
N ALA A 319 14.61 1.77 2.88
CA ALA A 319 14.45 1.52 1.45
C ALA A 319 15.08 2.65 0.63
N ARG A 320 15.37 2.39 -0.65
CA ARG A 320 15.81 3.41 -1.60
C ARG A 320 14.66 3.84 -2.51
N TYR A 321 13.65 2.98 -2.66
CA TYR A 321 12.47 3.23 -3.46
C TYR A 321 11.47 4.15 -2.75
N GLY A 322 11.09 5.24 -3.42
CA GLY A 322 10.23 6.31 -2.92
C GLY A 322 8.84 5.84 -2.54
N SER A 323 8.26 4.86 -3.24
CA SER A 323 6.93 4.35 -2.88
C SER A 323 6.91 3.68 -1.50
N PHE A 324 8.05 3.16 -1.01
CA PHE A 324 8.16 2.65 0.36
C PHE A 324 8.24 3.78 1.39
N HIS A 325 8.92 4.89 1.07
CA HIS A 325 8.98 6.10 1.91
C HIS A 325 7.64 6.78 2.06
N ASN A 326 6.85 6.81 0.98
CA ASN A 326 5.51 7.38 0.93
C ASN A 326 4.56 6.74 1.97
N PHE A 327 4.89 5.55 2.51
CA PHE A 327 4.12 4.86 3.53
C PHE A 327 4.73 4.96 4.94
N ALA A 328 6.06 5.03 5.02
CA ALA A 328 6.79 4.97 6.27
C ALA A 328 6.30 6.02 7.29
N ILE A 329 6.27 7.29 6.88
CA ILE A 329 5.96 8.42 7.77
C ILE A 329 4.44 8.53 8.02
N PRO A 330 3.56 8.52 6.99
CA PRO A 330 2.13 8.55 7.24
C PRO A 330 1.64 7.44 8.18
N PHE A 331 2.13 6.21 8.00
CA PHE A 331 1.61 5.07 8.77
C PHE A 331 2.18 5.07 10.17
N SER A 332 3.47 5.35 10.34
CA SER A 332 4.08 5.46 11.68
C SER A 332 3.48 6.61 12.48
N LEU A 333 3.21 7.76 11.85
CA LEU A 333 2.50 8.88 12.49
C LEU A 333 1.07 8.47 12.88
N ALA A 334 0.36 7.77 12.00
CA ALA A 334 -0.98 7.30 12.28
C ALA A 334 -1.02 6.39 13.51
N ILE A 335 -0.11 5.41 13.57
CA ILE A 335 0.02 4.50 14.72
C ILE A 335 0.44 5.27 15.99
N LEU A 336 1.35 6.24 15.88
CA LEU A 336 1.80 7.05 17.02
C LEU A 336 0.66 7.90 17.61
N VAL A 337 -0.06 8.65 16.78
CA VAL A 337 -1.20 9.48 17.24
C VAL A 337 -2.31 8.59 17.80
N MET A 338 -2.56 7.45 17.16
CA MET A 338 -3.54 6.48 17.64
C MET A 338 -3.13 5.84 18.98
N LEU A 339 -1.84 5.56 19.17
CA LEU A 339 -1.30 5.09 20.43
C LEU A 339 -1.53 6.13 21.55
N LEU A 340 -1.28 7.41 21.27
CA LEU A 340 -1.58 8.49 22.20
C LEU A 340 -3.09 8.60 22.50
N SER A 341 -3.94 8.46 21.48
CA SER A 341 -5.41 8.46 21.61
C SER A 341 -5.90 7.29 22.48
N SER A 342 -5.41 6.08 22.23
CA SER A 342 -5.77 4.87 22.98
C SER A 342 -5.36 4.93 24.46
N LEU A 343 -4.25 5.62 24.77
CA LEU A 343 -3.75 5.76 26.14
C LEU A 343 -4.27 7.00 26.88
N SER A 344 -4.99 7.90 26.21
CA SER A 344 -5.52 9.13 26.81
C SER A 344 -7.01 9.33 26.58
N LEU A 345 -7.43 9.51 25.32
CA LEU A 345 -8.80 9.81 24.93
C LEU A 345 -9.76 8.66 25.22
N VAL A 346 -9.40 7.42 24.86
CA VAL A 346 -10.26 6.24 25.08
C VAL A 346 -10.56 6.02 26.58
N PRO A 347 -9.55 5.99 27.48
CA PRO A 347 -9.80 5.97 28.92
C PRO A 347 -10.68 7.12 29.40
N ALA A 348 -10.50 8.34 28.86
CA ALA A 348 -11.31 9.50 29.25
C ALA A 348 -12.78 9.33 28.84
N LEU A 349 -13.05 8.87 27.61
CA LEU A 349 -14.39 8.57 27.11
C LEU A 349 -15.06 7.46 27.94
N LEU A 350 -14.36 6.35 28.20
CA LEU A 350 -14.83 5.28 29.09
C LEU A 350 -15.08 5.80 30.51
N GLY A 351 -14.26 6.75 30.98
CA GLY A 351 -14.44 7.40 32.27
C GLY A 351 -15.70 8.26 32.33
N VAL A 352 -16.09 8.93 31.25
CA VAL A 352 -17.31 9.75 31.15
C VAL A 352 -18.56 8.86 31.17
N PHE A 353 -18.66 7.90 30.25
CA PHE A 353 -19.81 7.01 30.12
C PHE A 353 -19.86 5.95 31.24
N GLY A 354 -18.72 5.48 31.73
CA GLY A 354 -18.61 4.52 32.82
C GLY A 354 -19.30 3.18 32.51
N ARG A 355 -20.16 2.71 33.41
CA ARG A 355 -20.94 1.46 33.22
C ARG A 355 -21.94 1.55 32.07
N VAL A 356 -22.44 2.76 31.76
CA VAL A 356 -23.41 2.98 30.67
C VAL A 356 -22.79 2.66 29.31
N SER A 357 -21.45 2.73 29.19
CA SER A 357 -20.73 2.32 27.97
C SER A 357 -21.07 0.91 27.52
N PHE A 358 -21.52 0.02 28.42
CA PHE A 358 -21.85 -1.38 28.12
C PHE A 358 -23.35 -1.63 27.98
N TRP A 359 -24.18 -0.60 27.94
CA TRP A 359 -25.62 -0.75 27.73
C TRP A 359 -25.90 -1.43 26.38
N PRO A 360 -26.83 -2.41 26.29
CA PRO A 360 -27.77 -2.88 27.31
C PRO A 360 -27.22 -3.93 28.31
N PHE A 361 -26.11 -4.61 27.99
CA PHE A 361 -25.54 -5.68 28.83
C PHE A 361 -24.50 -5.16 29.84
N VAL A 362 -24.97 -4.34 30.79
CA VAL A 362 -24.09 -3.68 31.77
C VAL A 362 -23.48 -4.69 32.75
N PRO A 363 -22.14 -4.79 32.86
CA PRO A 363 -21.48 -5.69 33.79
C PRO A 363 -21.65 -5.18 35.23
N HIS A 364 -22.10 -6.07 36.12
CA HIS A 364 -22.25 -5.82 37.55
C HIS A 364 -21.41 -6.81 38.35
N PRO A 365 -20.94 -6.43 39.55
CA PRO A 365 -20.26 -7.34 40.45
C PRO A 365 -21.17 -8.50 40.85
N SER A 366 -20.79 -9.72 40.47
CA SER A 366 -21.51 -10.97 40.79
C SER A 366 -20.63 -11.86 41.65
N LYS A 367 -21.22 -12.54 42.64
CA LYS A 367 -20.52 -13.55 43.46
C LYS A 367 -20.31 -14.87 42.73
N GLU A 368 -21.08 -15.14 41.67
CA GLU A 368 -20.91 -16.35 40.85
C GLU A 368 -19.95 -16.10 39.70
N ASN A 369 -18.79 -16.76 39.74
CA ASN A 369 -17.90 -16.93 38.59
C ASN A 369 -18.56 -17.87 37.57
N LYS A 370 -19.52 -17.37 36.79
CA LYS A 370 -19.92 -18.08 35.56
C LYS A 370 -18.67 -18.21 34.68
N LYS A 371 -18.25 -19.45 34.40
CA LYS A 371 -17.16 -19.76 33.47
C LYS A 371 -17.52 -19.19 32.10
N GLU A 372 -17.06 -17.98 31.81
CA GLU A 372 -17.21 -17.39 30.48
C GLU A 372 -16.28 -18.09 29.50
N ASN A 373 -16.77 -18.28 28.26
CA ASN A 373 -16.06 -18.80 27.10
C ASN A 373 -15.63 -20.28 27.13
N ARG A 374 -16.62 -21.19 27.02
CA ARG A 374 -16.40 -22.64 26.81
C ARG A 374 -15.56 -22.97 25.57
N LEU A 375 -15.65 -22.15 24.52
CA LEU A 375 -14.92 -22.35 23.27
C LEU A 375 -13.40 -22.19 23.46
N TRP A 376 -12.96 -21.10 24.09
CA TRP A 376 -11.53 -20.84 24.30
C TRP A 376 -10.90 -21.79 25.32
N ASP A 377 -11.68 -22.23 26.32
CA ASP A 377 -11.25 -23.31 27.22
C ASP A 377 -11.07 -24.65 26.47
N MET A 378 -11.95 -24.95 25.51
CA MET A 378 -11.83 -26.13 24.66
C MET A 378 -10.60 -26.05 23.75
N ILE A 379 -10.41 -24.94 23.05
CA ILE A 379 -9.27 -24.72 22.15
C ILE A 379 -7.94 -24.85 22.93
N GLY A 380 -7.85 -24.22 24.11
CA GLY A 380 -6.68 -24.35 24.98
C GLY A 380 -6.43 -25.79 25.43
N LYS A 381 -7.48 -26.56 25.74
CA LYS A 381 -7.34 -28.00 26.09
C LYS A 381 -6.86 -28.83 24.92
N ILE A 382 -7.37 -28.59 23.71
CA ILE A 382 -6.95 -29.34 22.50
C ILE A 382 -5.48 -29.03 22.21
N ALA A 383 -5.08 -27.75 22.24
CA ALA A 383 -3.69 -27.31 22.05
C ALA A 383 -2.71 -27.98 23.01
N VAL A 384 -3.12 -28.18 24.26
CA VAL A 384 -2.30 -28.83 25.30
C VAL A 384 -2.31 -30.36 25.19
N ARG A 385 -3.44 -30.97 24.82
CA ARG A 385 -3.60 -32.43 24.80
C ARG A 385 -2.97 -33.08 23.56
N HIS A 386 -3.02 -32.42 22.41
CA HIS A 386 -2.53 -32.94 21.13
C HIS A 386 -1.56 -31.98 20.41
N PRO A 387 -0.45 -31.57 21.06
CA PRO A 387 0.43 -30.54 20.50
C PRO A 387 1.09 -30.95 19.17
N ILE A 388 1.54 -32.21 19.05
CA ILE A 388 2.23 -32.70 17.84
C ILE A 388 1.29 -32.74 16.63
N ILE A 389 0.04 -33.17 16.83
CA ILE A 389 -0.96 -33.26 15.75
C ILE A 389 -1.28 -31.85 15.23
N ILE A 390 -1.46 -30.89 16.14
CA ILE A 390 -1.71 -29.49 15.75
C ILE A 390 -0.53 -28.92 14.99
N ILE A 391 0.71 -29.13 15.48
CA ILE A 391 1.91 -28.64 14.80
C ILE A 391 1.99 -29.23 13.39
N LEU A 392 1.83 -30.54 13.24
CA LEU A 392 1.89 -31.20 11.93
C LEU A 392 0.79 -30.68 11.00
N PHE A 393 -0.44 -30.59 11.47
CA PHE A 393 -1.57 -30.07 10.69
C PHE A 393 -1.33 -28.63 10.23
N SER A 394 -0.96 -27.74 11.16
CA SER A 394 -0.69 -26.33 10.83
C SER A 394 0.50 -26.19 9.88
N VAL A 395 1.59 -26.93 10.07
CA VAL A 395 2.76 -26.89 9.19
C VAL A 395 2.45 -27.42 7.80
N VAL A 396 1.66 -28.50 7.68
CA VAL A 396 1.24 -29.04 6.37
C VAL A 396 0.33 -28.05 5.66
N LEU A 397 -0.69 -27.51 6.35
CA LEU A 397 -1.61 -26.55 5.77
C LEU A 397 -0.89 -25.27 5.30
N LEU A 398 -0.07 -24.67 6.17
CA LEU A 398 0.72 -23.49 5.85
C LEU A 398 1.78 -23.78 4.79
N GLY A 399 2.36 -24.99 4.78
CA GLY A 399 3.34 -25.43 3.80
C GLY A 399 2.75 -25.55 2.40
N ILE A 400 1.55 -26.13 2.28
CA ILE A 400 0.81 -26.21 1.00
C ILE A 400 0.48 -24.79 0.51
N ALA A 401 -0.02 -23.92 1.39
CA ALA A 401 -0.28 -22.52 1.05
C ALA A 401 1.00 -21.80 0.60
N SER A 402 2.10 -21.95 1.34
CA SER A 402 3.40 -21.30 1.03
C SER A 402 4.02 -21.81 -0.26
N PHE A 403 3.78 -23.07 -0.63
CA PHE A 403 4.28 -23.63 -1.89
C PHE A 403 3.77 -22.85 -3.10
N GLN A 404 2.55 -22.30 -3.03
CA GLN A 404 1.95 -21.51 -4.11
C GLN A 404 2.68 -20.19 -4.38
N VAL A 405 3.51 -19.71 -3.45
CA VAL A 405 4.37 -18.53 -3.69
C VAL A 405 5.32 -18.77 -4.89
N THR A 406 5.73 -20.02 -5.13
CA THR A 406 6.61 -20.36 -6.27
C THR A 406 5.93 -20.24 -7.63
N GLN A 407 4.60 -20.15 -7.66
CA GLN A 407 3.80 -20.03 -8.88
C GLN A 407 3.35 -18.59 -9.15
N ILE A 408 3.73 -17.63 -8.29
CA ILE A 408 3.33 -16.23 -8.45
C ILE A 408 4.07 -15.60 -9.63
N ASN A 409 3.31 -15.03 -10.56
CA ASN A 409 3.83 -14.11 -11.55
C ASN A 409 3.82 -12.70 -10.96
N TYR A 410 4.94 -12.00 -11.07
CA TYR A 410 5.06 -10.61 -10.61
C TYR A 410 5.06 -9.65 -11.79
N SER A 411 4.24 -8.60 -11.72
CA SER A 411 4.19 -7.51 -12.69
C SER A 411 4.59 -6.19 -12.04
N TYR A 412 5.21 -5.31 -12.83
CA TYR A 412 5.53 -3.91 -12.46
C TYR A 412 4.76 -2.92 -13.34
N ASP A 413 3.88 -3.42 -14.21
CA ASP A 413 3.01 -2.59 -15.01
C ASP A 413 1.88 -1.99 -14.17
N THR A 414 2.05 -0.75 -13.73
CA THR A 414 1.04 -0.02 -12.94
C THR A 414 -0.28 0.17 -13.71
N LEU A 415 -0.24 0.28 -15.04
CA LEU A 415 -1.45 0.48 -15.85
C LEU A 415 -2.32 -0.77 -15.89
N SER A 416 -1.71 -1.96 -15.81
CA SER A 416 -2.45 -3.22 -15.71
C SER A 416 -3.42 -3.24 -14.51
N SER A 417 -3.07 -2.55 -13.41
CA SER A 417 -3.86 -2.48 -12.19
C SER A 417 -5.09 -1.56 -12.25
N PHE A 418 -5.29 -0.84 -13.36
CA PHE A 418 -6.44 0.05 -13.55
C PHE A 418 -7.61 -0.71 -14.22
N PRO A 419 -8.87 -0.34 -13.97
CA PRO A 419 -10.03 -0.84 -14.71
C PRO A 419 -9.88 -0.74 -16.23
N ASP A 420 -10.45 -1.71 -16.92
CA ASP A 420 -10.35 -1.86 -18.38
C ASP A 420 -11.07 -0.77 -19.17
N GLU A 421 -12.10 -0.16 -18.57
CA GLU A 421 -12.96 0.86 -19.18
C GLU A 421 -12.37 2.28 -19.15
N MET A 422 -11.14 2.43 -18.65
CA MET A 422 -10.53 3.76 -18.51
C MET A 422 -10.09 4.34 -19.85
N PRO A 423 -10.37 5.63 -20.13
CA PRO A 423 -9.95 6.26 -21.37
C PRO A 423 -8.45 6.14 -21.64
N SER A 424 -7.59 6.29 -20.62
CA SER A 424 -6.15 6.15 -20.80
C SER A 424 -5.71 4.71 -21.07
N LYS A 425 -6.37 3.70 -20.47
CA LYS A 425 -6.09 2.28 -20.72
C LYS A 425 -6.64 1.81 -22.07
N GLU A 426 -7.81 2.30 -22.47
CA GLU A 426 -8.35 2.10 -23.82
C GLU A 426 -7.41 2.70 -24.88
N GLY A 427 -6.97 3.95 -24.71
CA GLY A 427 -5.99 4.57 -25.60
C GLY A 427 -4.67 3.82 -25.64
N PHE A 428 -4.23 3.28 -24.51
CA PHE A 428 -3.02 2.46 -24.44
C PHE A 428 -3.16 1.17 -25.26
N ARG A 429 -4.27 0.44 -25.09
CA ARG A 429 -4.58 -0.78 -25.87
C ARG A 429 -4.64 -0.49 -27.36
N LEU A 430 -5.27 0.62 -27.78
CA LEU A 430 -5.30 1.02 -29.18
C LEU A 430 -3.90 1.22 -29.78
N ILE A 431 -2.94 1.78 -29.02
CA ILE A 431 -1.56 1.90 -29.52
C ILE A 431 -0.91 0.52 -29.58
N GLU A 432 -1.07 -0.30 -28.54
CA GLU A 432 -0.51 -1.64 -28.46
C GLU A 432 -0.98 -2.52 -29.62
N ASP A 433 -2.27 -2.54 -29.92
CA ASP A 433 -2.89 -3.36 -30.96
C ASP A 433 -2.49 -2.91 -32.38
N HIS A 434 -2.49 -1.61 -32.64
CA HIS A 434 -2.33 -1.08 -34.01
C HIS A 434 -0.88 -0.73 -34.39
N PHE A 435 -0.05 -0.30 -33.44
CA PHE A 435 1.36 0.04 -33.69
C PHE A 435 2.33 -1.05 -33.20
N GLY A 436 1.88 -1.87 -32.24
CA GLY A 436 2.67 -2.87 -31.53
C GLY A 436 3.14 -2.35 -30.17
N ALA A 437 3.24 -3.25 -29.20
CA ALA A 437 3.45 -2.91 -27.79
C ALA A 437 4.64 -1.96 -27.53
N GLY A 438 5.78 -2.13 -28.20
CA GLY A 438 6.94 -1.28 -27.98
C GLY A 438 6.85 0.17 -28.48
N TYR A 439 5.84 0.54 -29.28
CA TYR A 439 5.64 1.93 -29.74
C TYR A 439 5.09 2.87 -28.66
N LEU A 440 4.52 2.30 -27.60
CA LEU A 440 3.93 3.03 -26.48
C LEU A 440 4.96 3.91 -25.75
N ALA A 441 6.13 3.32 -25.49
CA ALA A 441 7.22 3.97 -24.81
C ALA A 441 8.55 3.51 -25.40
N PRO A 442 8.99 4.10 -26.52
CA PRO A 442 10.30 3.82 -27.08
C PRO A 442 11.39 4.10 -26.05
N LEU A 443 12.41 3.25 -26.04
CA LEU A 443 13.60 3.47 -25.24
C LEU A 443 14.46 4.55 -25.90
N THR A 444 15.02 5.44 -25.08
CA THR A 444 16.01 6.40 -25.55
C THR A 444 17.39 5.92 -25.12
N VAL A 445 18.26 5.61 -26.09
CA VAL A 445 19.65 5.25 -25.85
C VAL A 445 20.54 6.43 -26.23
N ILE A 446 21.24 6.98 -25.25
CA ILE A 446 22.17 8.10 -25.43
C ILE A 446 23.59 7.58 -25.26
N VAL A 447 24.42 7.81 -26.27
CA VAL A 447 25.81 7.39 -26.29
C VAL A 447 26.69 8.64 -26.31
N LYS A 448 27.59 8.74 -25.32
CA LYS A 448 28.69 9.70 -25.32
C LYS A 448 29.89 9.08 -26.02
N ASN A 449 30.49 9.79 -26.96
CA ASN A 449 31.56 9.32 -27.83
C ASN A 449 31.14 8.07 -28.62
N GLY A 450 29.95 8.13 -29.24
CA GLY A 450 29.44 7.03 -30.08
C GLY A 450 30.30 6.78 -31.32
N GLN A 451 30.26 5.55 -31.83
CA GLN A 451 31.03 5.10 -32.99
C GLN A 451 30.10 4.81 -34.18
N SER A 452 30.67 4.83 -35.40
CA SER A 452 29.99 4.31 -36.59
C SER A 452 29.83 2.79 -36.44
N GLY A 453 28.61 2.32 -36.15
CA GLY A 453 28.32 0.92 -35.81
C GLY A 453 27.32 0.74 -34.66
N ASP A 454 27.07 1.78 -33.86
CA ASP A 454 26.20 1.68 -32.67
C ASP A 454 24.74 1.38 -33.06
N GLN A 455 24.26 1.93 -34.18
CA GLN A 455 22.90 1.68 -34.66
C GLN A 455 22.73 0.22 -35.08
N GLU A 456 23.67 -0.32 -35.85
CA GLU A 456 23.65 -1.72 -36.28
C GLU A 456 23.74 -2.66 -35.07
N ALA A 457 24.64 -2.37 -34.13
CA ALA A 457 24.81 -3.16 -32.90
C ALA A 457 23.53 -3.17 -32.04
N LEU A 458 22.79 -2.06 -31.97
CA LEU A 458 21.50 -2.02 -31.28
C LEU A 458 20.42 -2.80 -32.04
N GLN A 459 20.40 -2.71 -33.37
CA GLN A 459 19.40 -3.36 -34.21
C GLN A 459 19.56 -4.89 -34.26
N GLU A 460 20.78 -5.42 -34.08
CA GLU A 460 21.07 -6.87 -34.02
C GLU A 460 20.57 -7.54 -32.74
N ILE A 461 20.18 -6.77 -31.71
CA ILE A 461 19.69 -7.34 -30.45
C ILE A 461 18.31 -7.97 -30.66
N GLU A 462 18.20 -9.26 -30.34
CA GLU A 462 16.94 -9.98 -30.35
C GLU A 462 15.86 -9.29 -29.50
N GLY A 463 14.73 -8.96 -30.13
CA GLY A 463 13.61 -8.22 -29.51
C GLY A 463 13.57 -6.73 -29.89
N VAL A 464 14.62 -6.19 -30.51
CA VAL A 464 14.58 -4.82 -31.05
C VAL A 464 13.84 -4.82 -32.40
N LYS A 465 12.75 -4.04 -32.49
CA LYS A 465 11.95 -3.87 -33.71
C LYS A 465 12.64 -2.90 -34.66
N SER A 466 13.04 -1.74 -34.15
CA SER A 466 13.68 -0.69 -34.96
C SER A 466 14.49 0.27 -34.11
N VAL A 467 15.59 0.77 -34.67
CA VAL A 467 16.42 1.83 -34.12
C VAL A 467 16.41 3.03 -35.05
N SER A 468 16.17 4.23 -34.51
CA SER A 468 16.22 5.47 -35.29
C SER A 468 17.63 5.76 -35.79
N SER A 469 17.75 6.61 -36.81
CA SER A 469 19.04 7.20 -37.17
C SER A 469 19.62 7.99 -35.99
N ALA A 470 20.96 8.04 -35.91
CA ALA A 470 21.70 8.85 -34.95
C ALA A 470 21.23 10.32 -34.95
N GLU A 471 20.69 10.79 -33.83
CA GLU A 471 20.37 12.20 -33.61
C GLU A 471 21.50 12.83 -32.77
N PRO A 472 22.39 13.67 -33.34
CA PRO A 472 23.44 14.32 -32.56
C PRO A 472 22.88 15.48 -31.74
N SER A 473 23.37 15.66 -30.50
CA SER A 473 22.94 16.76 -29.64
C SER A 473 23.33 18.12 -30.22
N SER A 474 22.40 19.07 -30.15
CA SER A 474 22.61 20.47 -30.52
C SER A 474 23.60 21.19 -29.58
N LYS A 475 23.73 20.74 -28.32
CA LYS A 475 24.65 21.33 -27.33
C LYS A 475 26.04 20.72 -27.36
N ASN A 476 26.14 19.41 -27.58
CA ASN A 476 27.43 18.72 -27.63
C ASN A 476 27.37 17.51 -28.58
N LYS A 477 28.01 17.63 -29.74
CA LYS A 477 28.04 16.58 -30.78
C LYS A 477 28.66 15.25 -30.32
N SER A 478 29.34 15.22 -29.17
CA SER A 478 29.84 13.98 -28.57
C SER A 478 28.71 13.09 -28.04
N PHE A 479 27.52 13.65 -27.80
CA PHE A 479 26.33 12.88 -27.42
C PHE A 479 25.46 12.64 -28.64
N VAL A 480 25.11 11.37 -28.85
CA VAL A 480 24.21 10.91 -29.90
C VAL A 480 23.05 10.16 -29.25
N LYS A 481 21.83 10.42 -29.71
CA LYS A 481 20.60 9.79 -29.24
C LYS A 481 20.06 8.84 -30.31
N TYR A 482 19.61 7.67 -29.87
CA TYR A 482 18.91 6.66 -30.65
C TYR A 482 17.58 6.35 -29.97
N SER A 483 16.48 6.36 -30.72
CA SER A 483 15.20 5.85 -30.26
C SER A 483 15.09 4.37 -30.65
N VAL A 484 14.91 3.50 -29.67
CA VAL A 484 14.86 2.04 -29.80
C VAL A 484 13.45 1.57 -29.48
N ILE A 485 12.80 0.94 -30.45
CA ILE A 485 11.47 0.35 -30.28
C ILE A 485 11.66 -1.15 -30.09
N LEU A 486 11.11 -1.69 -29.01
CA LEU A 486 11.11 -3.13 -28.73
C LEU A 486 9.90 -3.81 -29.39
N ASN A 487 9.94 -5.14 -29.52
CA ASN A 487 8.77 -5.91 -29.94
C ASN A 487 7.84 -6.20 -28.76
N GLU A 488 8.43 -6.35 -27.58
CA GLU A 488 7.75 -6.66 -26.33
C GLU A 488 7.09 -5.42 -25.70
N ASN A 489 6.13 -5.63 -24.80
CA ASN A 489 5.50 -4.56 -24.05
C ASN A 489 6.56 -3.85 -23.16
N PRO A 490 6.68 -2.51 -23.19
CA PRO A 490 7.67 -1.75 -22.43
C PRO A 490 7.66 -1.97 -20.92
N TYR A 491 6.55 -2.44 -20.35
CA TYR A 491 6.37 -2.71 -18.92
C TYR A 491 6.58 -4.19 -18.57
N SER A 492 6.79 -5.04 -19.58
CA SER A 492 7.01 -6.47 -19.40
C SER A 492 8.42 -6.76 -18.87
N LYS A 493 8.55 -7.90 -18.16
CA LYS A 493 9.85 -8.35 -17.66
C LYS A 493 10.80 -8.72 -18.80
N GLU A 494 10.25 -9.22 -19.89
CA GLU A 494 10.96 -9.58 -21.11
C GLU A 494 11.66 -8.36 -21.73
N ALA A 495 10.98 -7.20 -21.76
CA ALA A 495 11.56 -5.93 -22.21
C ALA A 495 12.63 -5.41 -21.24
N MET A 496 12.35 -5.46 -19.93
CA MET A 496 13.30 -5.05 -18.89
C MET A 496 14.61 -5.84 -18.94
N ASP A 497 14.54 -7.16 -19.19
CA ASP A 497 15.72 -8.04 -19.31
C ASP A 497 16.61 -7.70 -20.53
N LYS A 498 16.15 -6.85 -21.47
CA LYS A 498 16.95 -6.34 -22.59
C LYS A 498 17.82 -5.13 -22.20
N ILE A 499 17.48 -4.37 -21.16
CA ILE A 499 18.23 -3.16 -20.76
C ILE A 499 19.72 -3.46 -20.52
N PRO A 500 20.10 -4.54 -19.79
CA PRO A 500 21.51 -4.89 -19.64
C PRO A 500 22.19 -5.30 -20.95
N LYS A 501 21.44 -5.88 -21.91
CA LYS A 501 21.96 -6.28 -23.23
C LYS A 501 22.22 -5.05 -24.10
N LEU A 502 21.27 -4.12 -24.17
CA LEU A 502 21.41 -2.83 -24.84
C LEU A 502 22.64 -2.06 -24.34
N LYS A 503 22.83 -2.01 -23.02
CA LYS A 503 24.00 -1.35 -22.41
C LYS A 503 25.33 -2.04 -22.71
N ARG A 504 25.32 -3.36 -22.96
CA ARG A 504 26.53 -4.14 -23.29
C ARG A 504 26.87 -4.09 -24.78
N ALA A 505 25.90 -3.93 -25.66
CA ALA A 505 26.11 -3.88 -27.11
C ALA A 505 27.02 -2.71 -27.53
N ILE A 506 26.91 -1.57 -26.85
CA ILE A 506 27.69 -0.36 -27.15
C ILE A 506 28.96 -0.26 -26.28
N LYS A 507 29.60 -1.38 -25.94
CA LYS A 507 30.88 -1.37 -25.20
C LYS A 507 32.09 -1.45 -26.12
N GLY A 508 32.66 -0.29 -26.46
CA GLY A 508 33.99 -0.18 -27.07
C GLY A 508 34.65 1.18 -26.75
N GLY A 509 35.83 1.17 -26.11
CA GLY A 509 36.59 2.40 -25.79
C GLY A 509 36.08 3.20 -24.57
N ASP A 510 36.19 4.54 -24.62
CA ASP A 510 35.77 5.51 -23.60
C ASP A 510 34.25 5.87 -23.66
N SER A 511 33.45 5.09 -24.38
CA SER A 511 32.04 5.39 -24.63
C SER A 511 31.16 5.15 -23.39
N GLN A 512 30.32 6.13 -23.05
CA GLN A 512 29.37 6.05 -21.94
C GLN A 512 27.94 5.96 -22.47
N VAL A 513 27.19 4.96 -22.01
CA VAL A 513 25.82 4.67 -22.48
C VAL A 513 24.83 4.97 -21.36
N TYR A 514 23.84 5.80 -21.68
CA TYR A 514 22.71 6.16 -20.85
C TYR A 514 21.44 5.64 -21.53
N ILE A 515 20.57 4.97 -20.78
CA ILE A 515 19.30 4.45 -21.32
C ILE A 515 18.19 5.04 -20.47
N SER A 516 17.34 5.84 -21.10
CA SER A 516 16.14 6.45 -20.52
C SER A 516 14.89 5.91 -21.22
N GLY A 517 13.71 6.30 -20.71
CA GLY A 517 12.41 5.80 -21.15
C GLY A 517 11.79 4.84 -20.14
N GLN A 518 10.51 4.54 -20.32
CA GLN A 518 9.70 3.84 -19.31
C GLN A 518 10.25 2.46 -18.95
N THR A 519 10.69 1.66 -19.93
CA THR A 519 11.28 0.33 -19.65
C THR A 519 12.56 0.42 -18.81
N ALA A 520 13.37 1.47 -19.00
CA ALA A 520 14.58 1.68 -18.20
C ALA A 520 14.24 2.07 -16.76
N THR A 521 13.25 2.95 -16.59
CA THR A 521 12.69 3.29 -15.27
C THR A 521 12.16 2.04 -14.58
N GLN A 522 11.30 1.27 -15.23
CA GLN A 522 10.75 0.01 -14.69
C GLN A 522 11.84 -1.01 -14.30
N PHE A 523 12.89 -1.14 -15.12
CA PHE A 523 14.03 -2.01 -14.79
C PHE A 523 14.77 -1.56 -13.51
N ASP A 524 14.97 -0.25 -13.34
CA ASP A 524 15.58 0.30 -12.13
C ASP A 524 14.63 0.17 -10.93
N GLU A 525 13.32 0.42 -11.08
CA GLU A 525 12.30 0.18 -10.04
C GLU A 525 12.32 -1.28 -9.56
N HIS A 526 12.31 -2.24 -10.49
CA HIS A 526 12.42 -3.66 -10.17
C HIS A 526 13.73 -3.97 -9.41
N SER A 527 14.86 -3.44 -9.88
CA SER A 527 16.18 -3.69 -9.31
C SER A 527 16.34 -3.08 -7.92
N VAL A 528 15.85 -1.86 -7.72
CA VAL A 528 15.87 -1.14 -6.44
C VAL A 528 14.93 -1.83 -5.46
N SER A 529 13.68 -2.13 -5.85
CA SER A 529 12.71 -2.81 -5.01
C SER A 529 13.23 -4.17 -4.50
N LYS A 530 13.84 -4.97 -5.38
CA LYS A 530 14.47 -6.25 -4.98
C LYS A 530 15.65 -6.07 -4.01
N THR A 531 16.37 -4.95 -4.12
CA THR A 531 17.45 -4.61 -3.19
C THR A 531 16.87 -4.20 -1.84
N ASP A 532 15.81 -3.41 -1.84
CA ASP A 532 15.11 -2.97 -0.64
C ASP A 532 14.50 -4.14 0.12
N GLU A 533 13.90 -5.11 -0.57
CA GLU A 533 13.42 -6.36 0.05
C GLU A 533 14.53 -7.08 0.82
N LYS A 534 15.73 -7.18 0.24
CA LYS A 534 16.89 -7.83 0.87
C LYS A 534 17.44 -7.07 2.08
N ILE A 535 17.13 -5.79 2.21
CA ILE A 535 17.61 -4.95 3.32
C ILE A 535 16.53 -4.83 4.40
N VAL A 536 15.31 -4.46 4.01
CA VAL A 536 14.21 -4.13 4.92
C VAL A 536 13.67 -5.37 5.62
N ILE A 537 13.48 -6.50 4.90
CA ILE A 537 12.95 -7.74 5.50
C ILE A 537 13.84 -8.23 6.66
N PRO A 538 15.16 -8.42 6.48
CA PRO A 538 16.03 -8.82 7.59
C PRO A 538 16.05 -7.80 8.74
N LEU A 539 16.00 -6.50 8.43
CA LEU A 539 16.05 -5.44 9.43
C LEU A 539 14.80 -5.45 10.32
N VAL A 540 13.62 -5.67 9.74
CA VAL A 540 12.35 -5.87 10.48
C VAL A 540 12.41 -7.15 11.32
N ILE A 541 12.92 -8.26 10.77
CA ILE A 541 13.09 -9.52 11.52
C ILE A 541 14.01 -9.31 12.73
N VAL A 542 15.13 -8.60 12.55
CA VAL A 542 16.07 -8.28 13.64
C VAL A 542 15.39 -7.39 14.69
N LEU A 543 14.67 -6.34 14.28
CA LEU A 543 13.93 -5.48 15.20
C LEU A 543 12.98 -6.28 16.09
N ILE A 544 12.16 -7.14 15.47
CA ILE A 544 11.17 -7.97 16.16
C ILE A 544 11.85 -9.00 17.05
N SER A 545 12.90 -9.66 16.55
CA SER A 545 13.68 -10.62 17.33
C SER A 545 14.25 -9.97 18.58
N VAL A 546 14.82 -8.76 18.47
CA VAL A 546 15.35 -7.99 19.60
C VAL A 546 14.23 -7.62 20.57
N LEU A 547 13.08 -7.16 20.07
CA LEU A 547 11.92 -6.80 20.90
C LEU A 547 11.37 -7.99 21.68
N LEU A 548 11.13 -9.12 21.00
CA LEU A 548 10.69 -10.37 21.61
C LEU A 548 11.72 -10.88 22.62
N LEU A 549 13.02 -10.80 22.31
CA LEU A 549 14.07 -11.21 23.22
C LEU A 549 14.11 -10.35 24.50
N ILE A 550 14.00 -9.02 24.36
CA ILE A 550 13.95 -8.09 25.51
C ILE A 550 12.71 -8.36 26.37
N TYR A 551 11.57 -8.59 25.74
CA TYR A 551 10.30 -8.76 26.42
C TYR A 551 10.17 -10.13 27.10
N LEU A 552 10.38 -11.21 26.34
CA LEU A 552 10.19 -12.59 26.80
C LEU A 552 11.39 -13.12 27.57
N LYS A 553 12.58 -12.56 27.35
CA LYS A 553 13.85 -13.04 27.90
C LYS A 553 14.08 -14.52 27.62
N SER A 554 13.60 -14.96 26.44
CA SER A 554 13.68 -16.33 25.97
C SER A 554 14.11 -16.36 24.51
N ILE A 555 15.18 -17.10 24.23
CA ILE A 555 15.73 -17.24 22.88
C ILE A 555 14.89 -18.23 22.07
N ILE A 556 14.48 -19.35 22.68
CA ILE A 556 13.70 -20.39 22.00
C ILE A 556 12.32 -19.85 21.62
N ALA A 557 11.69 -19.07 22.52
CA ALA A 557 10.41 -18.43 22.22
C ALA A 557 10.51 -17.42 21.09
N MET A 558 11.55 -16.59 21.11
CA MET A 558 11.81 -15.63 20.05
C MET A 558 11.96 -16.33 18.69
N ILE A 559 12.74 -17.42 18.60
CA ILE A 559 12.94 -18.16 17.34
C ILE A 559 11.62 -18.71 16.80
N TYR A 560 10.86 -19.47 17.58
CA TYR A 560 9.65 -20.08 17.03
C TYR A 560 8.56 -19.05 16.73
N LEU A 561 8.45 -17.96 17.49
CA LEU A 561 7.48 -16.90 17.21
C LEU A 561 7.78 -16.22 15.87
N VAL A 562 9.04 -15.84 15.65
CA VAL A 562 9.47 -15.27 14.37
C VAL A 562 9.21 -16.25 13.23
N LEU A 563 9.56 -17.53 13.38
CA LEU A 563 9.30 -18.56 12.36
C LEU A 563 7.81 -18.71 12.05
N THR A 564 6.94 -18.68 13.06
CA THR A 564 5.48 -18.77 12.83
C THR A 564 4.95 -17.58 12.04
N VAL A 565 5.45 -16.38 12.30
CA VAL A 565 5.05 -15.17 11.57
C VAL A 565 5.55 -15.20 10.13
N LEU A 566 6.79 -15.66 9.89
CA LEU A 566 7.32 -15.84 8.53
C LEU A 566 6.51 -16.88 7.73
N PHE A 567 6.11 -17.98 8.38
CA PHE A 567 5.22 -18.98 7.77
C PHE A 567 3.83 -18.39 7.47
N SER A 568 3.29 -17.55 8.36
CA SER A 568 2.03 -16.82 8.12
C SER A 568 2.12 -15.98 6.84
N TYR A 569 3.18 -15.18 6.74
CA TYR A 569 3.40 -14.31 5.59
C TYR A 569 3.49 -15.09 4.27
N ALA A 570 4.31 -16.15 4.23
CA ALA A 570 4.45 -16.98 3.03
C ALA A 570 3.12 -17.67 2.65
N ALA A 571 2.40 -18.21 3.64
CA ALA A 571 1.11 -18.83 3.41
C ALA A 571 0.09 -17.83 2.87
N SER A 572 0.07 -16.60 3.38
CA SER A 572 -0.88 -15.57 2.95
C SER A 572 -0.61 -15.02 1.57
N LEU A 573 0.66 -14.90 1.17
CA LEU A 573 0.99 -14.62 -0.24
C LEU A 573 0.49 -15.73 -1.16
N GLY A 574 0.74 -16.99 -0.81
CA GLY A 574 0.32 -18.12 -1.63
C GLY A 574 -1.20 -18.33 -1.68
N MET A 575 -1.91 -18.15 -0.56
CA MET A 575 -3.38 -18.15 -0.56
C MET A 575 -3.96 -16.96 -1.30
N GLY A 576 -3.35 -15.78 -1.14
CA GLY A 576 -3.74 -14.58 -1.87
C GLY A 576 -3.62 -14.81 -3.37
N TRP A 577 -2.51 -15.38 -3.84
CA TRP A 577 -2.33 -15.77 -5.24
C TRP A 577 -3.43 -16.70 -5.74
N LEU A 578 -3.72 -17.79 -5.01
CA LEU A 578 -4.80 -18.72 -5.40
C LEU A 578 -6.16 -18.02 -5.52
N ILE A 579 -6.48 -17.12 -4.61
CA ILE A 579 -7.76 -16.42 -4.65
C ILE A 579 -7.78 -15.39 -5.78
N LEU A 580 -6.72 -14.59 -5.92
CA LEU A 580 -6.61 -13.56 -6.94
C LEU A 580 -6.64 -14.17 -8.35
N HIS A 581 -5.83 -15.19 -8.59
CA HIS A 581 -5.73 -15.83 -9.89
C HIS A 581 -7.02 -16.58 -10.25
N ASN A 582 -7.56 -17.41 -9.34
CA ASN A 582 -8.69 -18.28 -9.69
C ASN A 582 -10.07 -17.60 -9.54
N PHE A 583 -10.24 -16.63 -8.64
CA PHE A 583 -11.54 -15.97 -8.41
C PHE A 583 -11.62 -14.58 -9.01
N PHE A 584 -10.53 -13.80 -9.01
CA PHE A 584 -10.52 -12.44 -9.54
C PHE A 584 -9.97 -12.35 -10.97
N GLY A 585 -9.44 -13.45 -11.53
CA GLY A 585 -8.88 -13.46 -12.88
C GLY A 585 -7.60 -12.63 -13.02
N VAL A 586 -6.86 -12.46 -11.91
CA VAL A 586 -5.62 -11.68 -11.88
C VAL A 586 -4.47 -12.50 -12.48
N ASP A 587 -3.81 -11.93 -13.48
CA ASP A 587 -2.70 -12.59 -14.19
C ASP A 587 -1.37 -12.49 -13.44
N ALA A 588 -1.18 -11.43 -12.65
CA ALA A 588 0.06 -11.18 -11.91
C ALA A 588 -0.16 -10.34 -10.64
N ILE A 589 0.67 -10.59 -9.63
CA ILE A 589 0.73 -9.77 -8.41
C ILE A 589 1.71 -8.62 -8.63
N SER A 590 1.38 -7.42 -8.17
CA SER A 590 2.32 -6.31 -8.22
C SER A 590 3.58 -6.62 -7.41
N GLY A 591 4.75 -6.32 -7.98
CA GLY A 591 6.04 -6.54 -7.34
C GLY A 591 6.27 -5.72 -6.06
N LEU A 592 5.38 -4.79 -5.70
CA LEU A 592 5.43 -4.03 -4.44
C LEU A 592 4.75 -4.76 -3.28
N ILE A 593 3.81 -5.66 -3.59
CA ILE A 593 2.97 -6.36 -2.61
C ILE A 593 3.77 -7.20 -1.62
N PRO A 594 4.81 -7.97 -2.00
CA PRO A 594 5.57 -8.78 -1.04
C PRO A 594 6.08 -7.96 0.14
N LEU A 595 6.78 -6.85 -0.12
CA LEU A 595 7.33 -6.02 0.96
C LEU A 595 6.24 -5.34 1.80
N TYR A 596 5.17 -4.84 1.16
CA TYR A 596 4.04 -4.24 1.88
C TYR A 596 3.35 -5.26 2.77
N ALA A 597 2.90 -6.38 2.20
CA ALA A 597 2.23 -7.43 2.94
C ALA A 597 3.12 -7.98 4.07
N PHE A 598 4.43 -8.12 3.82
CA PHE A 598 5.38 -8.56 4.84
C PHE A 598 5.33 -7.65 6.07
N ILE A 599 5.55 -6.35 5.88
CA ILE A 599 5.64 -5.41 6.99
C ILE A 599 4.32 -5.33 7.75
N PHE A 600 3.20 -5.32 7.05
CA PHE A 600 1.88 -5.25 7.70
C PHE A 600 1.51 -6.51 8.47
N ILE A 601 1.62 -7.69 7.84
CA ILE A 601 1.28 -8.97 8.47
C ILE A 601 2.20 -9.23 9.67
N VAL A 602 3.48 -8.91 9.52
CA VAL A 602 4.47 -9.13 10.56
C VAL A 602 4.30 -8.11 11.69
N ALA A 603 4.27 -6.81 11.38
CA ALA A 603 4.18 -5.77 12.42
C ALA A 603 2.87 -5.86 13.21
N LEU A 604 1.73 -6.06 12.53
CA LEU A 604 0.41 -6.21 13.16
C LEU A 604 0.15 -7.61 13.70
N GLY A 605 0.97 -8.62 13.37
CA GLY A 605 0.85 -9.96 13.93
C GLY A 605 1.63 -10.13 15.25
N GLU A 606 2.71 -9.37 15.42
CA GLU A 606 3.58 -9.49 16.60
C GLU A 606 3.00 -8.91 17.89
N ASP A 607 2.13 -7.89 17.79
CA ASP A 607 1.52 -7.26 18.96
C ASP A 607 0.72 -8.26 19.81
N TYR A 608 -0.05 -9.10 19.17
CA TYR A 608 -0.83 -10.13 19.80
C TYR A 608 0.06 -11.25 20.36
N ASN A 609 1.25 -11.51 19.75
CA ASN A 609 2.18 -12.53 20.23
C ASN A 609 2.63 -12.14 21.63
N ILE A 610 2.99 -10.87 21.77
CA ILE A 610 3.34 -10.27 23.05
C ILE A 610 2.20 -10.45 24.07
N PHE A 611 0.93 -10.16 23.72
CA PHE A 611 -0.19 -10.29 24.65
C PHE A 611 -0.44 -11.72 25.15
N MET A 612 -0.57 -12.66 24.23
CA MET A 612 -0.86 -14.06 24.58
C MET A 612 0.30 -14.66 25.38
N VAL A 613 1.52 -14.51 24.87
CA VAL A 613 2.73 -15.07 25.49
C VAL A 613 2.98 -14.42 26.85
N SER A 614 2.70 -13.12 27.02
CA SER A 614 2.74 -12.47 28.33
C SER A 614 1.78 -13.09 29.35
N SER A 615 0.55 -13.39 28.94
CA SER A 615 -0.41 -14.08 29.82
C SER A 615 0.10 -15.48 30.19
N ILE A 616 0.61 -16.24 29.23
CA ILE A 616 1.21 -17.56 29.48
C ILE A 616 2.38 -17.46 30.46
N TRP A 617 3.31 -16.53 30.26
CA TRP A 617 4.49 -16.34 31.11
C TRP A 617 4.08 -15.97 32.53
N LYS A 618 3.16 -15.03 32.67
CA LYS A 618 2.62 -14.59 33.97
C LYS A 618 1.97 -15.74 34.73
N ASN A 619 1.23 -16.60 34.02
CA ASN A 619 0.57 -17.75 34.61
C ASN A 619 1.56 -18.88 34.91
N ALA A 620 2.61 -19.07 34.11
CA ALA A 620 3.64 -20.09 34.31
C ALA A 620 4.41 -19.93 35.64
N TYR A 621 4.48 -18.72 36.20
CA TYR A 621 5.02 -18.50 37.56
C TYR A 621 4.15 -19.11 38.67
N LYS A 622 2.85 -19.31 38.42
CA LYS A 622 1.87 -19.71 39.43
C LYS A 622 1.36 -21.14 39.25
N MET A 623 1.42 -21.68 38.03
CA MET A 623 0.82 -22.97 37.69
C MET A 623 1.67 -23.76 36.68
N PRO A 624 1.44 -25.08 36.51
CA PRO A 624 2.13 -25.89 35.51
C PRO A 624 1.99 -25.31 34.10
N ILE A 625 3.02 -25.47 33.25
CA ILE A 625 3.09 -24.86 31.90
C ILE A 625 1.84 -25.18 31.07
N SER A 626 1.42 -26.45 31.02
CA SER A 626 0.22 -26.87 30.30
C SER A 626 -1.04 -26.11 30.74
N LYS A 627 -1.21 -25.89 32.04
CA LYS A 627 -2.34 -25.13 32.59
C LYS A 627 -2.17 -23.62 32.35
N ALA A 628 -0.94 -23.11 32.39
CA ALA A 628 -0.64 -21.71 32.09
C ALA A 628 -0.92 -21.37 30.62
N VAL A 629 -0.62 -22.29 29.70
CA VAL A 629 -0.94 -22.18 28.28
C VAL A 629 -2.45 -22.16 28.08
N GLN A 630 -3.18 -23.10 28.68
CA GLN A 630 -4.64 -23.15 28.61
C GLN A 630 -5.30 -21.86 29.14
N GLU A 631 -4.88 -21.38 30.31
CA GLU A 631 -5.40 -20.14 30.90
C GLU A 631 -5.04 -18.91 30.04
N GLY A 632 -3.83 -18.88 29.47
CA GLY A 632 -3.41 -17.80 28.58
C GLY A 632 -4.26 -17.70 27.32
N VAL A 633 -4.57 -18.84 26.68
CA VAL A 633 -5.48 -18.90 25.51
C VAL A 633 -6.90 -18.49 25.91
N HIS A 634 -7.38 -18.91 27.08
CA HIS A 634 -8.70 -18.56 27.58
C HIS A 634 -8.87 -17.06 27.86
N GLU A 635 -7.88 -16.44 28.51
CA GLU A 635 -7.91 -15.02 28.88
C GLU A 635 -7.85 -14.09 27.66
N THR A 636 -7.14 -14.50 26.61
CA THR A 636 -6.80 -13.61 25.48
C THR A 636 -7.52 -13.92 24.18
N GLY A 637 -7.93 -15.19 23.94
CA GLY A 637 -8.45 -15.65 22.65
C GLY A 637 -9.66 -14.87 22.13
N GLY A 638 -10.63 -14.56 23.01
CA GLY A 638 -11.83 -13.82 22.61
C GLY A 638 -11.55 -12.38 22.18
N VAL A 639 -10.61 -11.70 22.84
CA VAL A 639 -10.24 -10.32 22.50
C VAL A 639 -9.43 -10.31 21.21
N ILE A 640 -8.45 -11.20 21.10
CA ILE A 640 -7.57 -11.25 19.92
C ILE A 640 -8.36 -11.64 18.66
N THR A 641 -9.30 -12.57 18.77
CA THR A 641 -10.16 -12.93 17.63
C THR A 641 -11.04 -11.77 17.20
N SER A 642 -11.59 -11.04 18.17
CA SER A 642 -12.40 -9.85 17.89
C SER A 642 -11.60 -8.78 17.15
N ALA A 643 -10.39 -8.50 17.64
CA ALA A 643 -9.46 -7.56 17.04
C ALA A 643 -9.03 -7.98 15.63
N GLY A 644 -8.59 -9.23 15.46
CA GLY A 644 -8.14 -9.77 14.18
C GLY A 644 -9.24 -9.78 13.12
N VAL A 645 -10.49 -10.09 13.47
CA VAL A 645 -11.62 -10.02 12.55
C VAL A 645 -11.91 -8.58 12.11
N ILE A 646 -11.86 -7.62 13.03
CA ILE A 646 -12.06 -6.19 12.69
C ILE A 646 -10.95 -5.73 11.77
N LEU A 647 -9.70 -6.00 12.11
CA LEU A 647 -8.53 -5.63 11.34
C LEU A 647 -8.57 -6.24 9.93
N ALA A 648 -8.81 -7.55 9.81
CA ALA A 648 -8.95 -8.21 8.52
C ALA A 648 -10.11 -7.64 7.69
N ALA A 649 -11.26 -7.36 8.32
CA ALA A 649 -12.39 -6.76 7.64
C ALA A 649 -12.09 -5.35 7.13
N THR A 650 -11.31 -4.54 7.87
CA THR A 650 -10.89 -3.22 7.38
C THR A 650 -10.01 -3.32 6.14
N PHE A 651 -9.05 -4.25 6.11
CA PHE A 651 -8.22 -4.48 4.92
C PHE A 651 -9.04 -5.04 3.74
N LEU A 652 -10.06 -5.85 3.99
CA LEU A 652 -11.00 -6.28 2.95
C LEU A 652 -11.82 -5.13 2.35
N VAL A 653 -11.97 -3.98 3.02
CA VAL A 653 -12.63 -2.82 2.38
C VAL A 653 -11.80 -2.30 1.20
N LEU A 654 -10.47 -2.47 1.21
CA LEU A 654 -9.65 -2.10 0.05
C LEU A 654 -10.01 -2.92 -1.20
N THR A 655 -10.62 -4.11 -1.06
CA THR A 655 -11.06 -4.91 -2.20
C THR A 655 -12.32 -4.36 -2.88
N THR A 656 -12.98 -3.36 -2.29
CA THR A 656 -14.10 -2.67 -2.94
C THR A 656 -13.65 -1.51 -3.83
N LEU A 657 -12.34 -1.23 -3.86
CA LEU A 657 -11.78 -0.18 -4.69
C LEU A 657 -11.54 -0.69 -6.11
N PRO A 658 -11.69 0.18 -7.12
CA PRO A 658 -11.50 -0.21 -8.52
C PRO A 658 -10.03 -0.42 -8.91
N ILE A 659 -9.09 -0.29 -7.97
CA ILE A 659 -7.65 -0.39 -8.24
C ILE A 659 -7.15 -1.76 -7.78
N GLU A 660 -6.68 -2.56 -8.73
CA GLU A 660 -6.26 -3.95 -8.51
C GLU A 660 -5.16 -4.04 -7.45
N LEU A 661 -4.18 -3.12 -7.48
CA LEU A 661 -3.09 -3.07 -6.49
C LEU A 661 -3.60 -3.02 -5.04
N LEU A 662 -4.68 -2.27 -4.78
CA LEU A 662 -5.29 -2.17 -3.45
C LEU A 662 -6.10 -3.42 -3.10
N VAL A 663 -6.76 -4.04 -4.08
CA VAL A 663 -7.45 -5.32 -3.92
C VAL A 663 -6.46 -6.40 -3.51
N GLN A 664 -5.36 -6.53 -4.25
CA GLN A 664 -4.28 -7.50 -3.97
C GLN A 664 -3.72 -7.28 -2.56
N PHE A 665 -3.34 -6.04 -2.24
CA PHE A 665 -2.78 -5.69 -0.93
C PHE A 665 -3.76 -5.96 0.22
N GLY A 666 -5.01 -5.51 0.10
CA GLY A 666 -6.05 -5.67 1.11
C GLY A 666 -6.38 -7.14 1.38
N LEU A 667 -6.55 -7.93 0.32
CA LEU A 667 -6.86 -9.35 0.43
C LEU A 667 -5.73 -10.15 1.08
N ILE A 668 -4.50 -10.00 0.59
CA ILE A 668 -3.32 -10.72 1.12
C ILE A 668 -3.10 -10.37 2.60
N THR A 669 -3.19 -9.08 2.94
CA THR A 669 -3.00 -8.60 4.31
C THR A 669 -4.11 -9.13 5.24
N ALA A 670 -5.37 -9.10 4.80
CA ALA A 670 -6.49 -9.66 5.53
C ALA A 670 -6.33 -11.17 5.78
N LEU A 671 -5.90 -11.94 4.78
CA LEU A 671 -5.61 -13.37 4.94
C LEU A 671 -4.48 -13.61 5.95
N GLY A 672 -3.39 -12.83 5.90
CA GLY A 672 -2.32 -12.84 6.92
C GLY A 672 -2.84 -12.69 8.33
N ILE A 673 -3.68 -11.69 8.54
CA ILE A 673 -4.26 -11.42 9.85
C ILE A 673 -5.20 -12.55 10.28
N LEU A 674 -6.02 -13.10 9.38
CA LEU A 674 -6.93 -14.21 9.70
C LEU A 674 -6.17 -15.51 10.02
N VAL A 675 -5.16 -15.86 9.25
CA VAL A 675 -4.30 -17.03 9.49
C VAL A 675 -3.63 -16.92 10.84
N ASP A 676 -3.08 -15.75 11.14
CA ASP A 676 -2.46 -15.50 12.44
C ASP A 676 -3.47 -15.63 13.59
N THR A 677 -4.63 -14.99 13.44
CA THR A 677 -5.70 -14.92 14.43
C THR A 677 -6.33 -16.28 14.75
N PHE A 678 -6.58 -17.11 13.73
CA PHE A 678 -7.35 -18.35 13.87
C PHE A 678 -6.51 -19.63 13.91
N LEU A 679 -5.33 -19.63 13.29
CA LEU A 679 -4.50 -20.83 13.19
C LEU A 679 -3.23 -20.72 14.03
N ILE A 680 -2.47 -19.64 13.88
CA ILE A 680 -1.14 -19.57 14.48
C ILE A 680 -1.25 -19.38 15.99
N ARG A 681 -1.99 -18.36 16.39
CA ARG A 681 -2.03 -17.91 17.77
C ARG A 681 -2.82 -18.83 18.72
N PRO A 682 -4.06 -19.25 18.42
CA PRO A 682 -4.81 -20.10 19.34
C PRO A 682 -4.35 -21.55 19.34
N LEU A 683 -3.63 -22.01 18.31
CA LEU A 683 -3.27 -23.42 18.12
C LEU A 683 -1.74 -23.64 18.04
N LEU A 684 -1.08 -23.14 17.00
CA LEU A 684 0.33 -23.45 16.71
C LEU A 684 1.28 -22.97 17.81
N VAL A 685 1.18 -21.71 18.24
CA VAL A 685 2.06 -21.12 19.26
C VAL A 685 1.88 -21.79 20.64
N PRO A 686 0.66 -22.01 21.15
CA PRO A 686 0.41 -22.82 22.34
C PRO A 686 0.97 -24.23 22.25
N ALA A 687 0.76 -24.92 21.12
CA ALA A 687 1.27 -26.27 20.90
C ALA A 687 2.81 -26.33 20.92
N LEU A 688 3.48 -25.37 20.27
CA LEU A 688 4.94 -25.22 20.30
C LEU A 688 5.44 -24.93 21.72
N THR A 689 4.75 -24.05 22.45
CA THR A 689 5.10 -23.73 23.85
C THR A 689 5.00 -24.97 24.75
N VAL A 690 3.98 -25.81 24.56
CA VAL A 690 3.81 -27.08 25.28
C VAL A 690 4.89 -28.08 24.88
N LEU A 691 5.20 -28.20 23.59
CA LEU A 691 6.21 -29.12 23.06
C LEU A 691 7.61 -28.81 23.62
N PHE A 692 8.03 -27.53 23.57
CA PHE A 692 9.32 -27.11 24.13
C PHE A 692 9.33 -27.09 25.67
N GLY A 693 8.16 -27.02 26.30
CA GLY A 693 8.00 -27.11 27.75
C GLY A 693 8.88 -26.10 28.49
N LYS A 694 9.76 -26.59 29.37
CA LYS A 694 10.66 -25.72 30.14
C LYS A 694 11.62 -24.93 29.25
N TRP A 695 12.03 -25.50 28.11
CA TRP A 695 12.97 -24.88 27.18
C TRP A 695 12.40 -23.62 26.52
N ALA A 696 11.06 -23.51 26.41
CA ALA A 696 10.40 -22.30 25.94
C ALA A 696 10.74 -21.05 26.77
N PHE A 697 11.28 -21.20 27.98
CA PHE A 697 11.68 -20.10 28.88
C PHE A 697 13.20 -19.88 28.95
N TRP A 698 14.01 -20.63 28.21
CA TRP A 698 15.47 -20.51 28.28
C TRP A 698 15.97 -19.20 27.65
N PRO A 699 16.84 -18.41 28.31
CA PRO A 699 17.62 -18.71 29.52
C PRO A 699 16.98 -18.27 30.86
N SER A 700 15.87 -17.53 30.84
CA SER A 700 15.17 -17.06 32.05
C SER A 700 14.65 -18.17 32.99
N MET A 701 14.69 -19.42 32.53
CA MET A 701 14.31 -20.66 33.24
C MET A 701 14.82 -20.72 34.70
N LYS A 702 16.06 -20.28 34.98
CA LYS A 702 16.64 -20.29 36.35
C LYS A 702 15.90 -19.39 37.34
N ARG A 703 15.19 -18.35 36.87
CA ARG A 703 14.41 -17.44 37.73
C ARG A 703 13.00 -17.98 38.00
N LEU A 704 12.47 -18.77 37.06
CA LEU A 704 11.11 -19.34 37.08
C LEU A 704 11.01 -20.63 37.91
N PHE A 705 12.01 -21.50 37.84
CA PHE A 705 11.93 -22.87 38.39
C PHE A 705 12.82 -23.11 39.62
N LYS A 706 13.52 -22.09 40.13
CA LYS A 706 14.37 -22.19 41.34
C LYS A 706 13.63 -21.86 42.64
N SER A 707 12.35 -21.44 42.57
CA SER A 707 11.48 -21.20 43.74
C SER A 707 10.46 -22.34 43.97
N ARG A 708 10.72 -23.53 43.43
CA ARG A 708 9.91 -24.74 43.66
C ARG A 708 10.77 -25.82 44.28
#